data_AF-A0A975GJF7-F1
#
_entry.id   AF-A0A975GJF7-F1
#
_cell.length_a   1.000
_cell.length_b   1.000
_cell.length_c   1.000
_cell.angle_alpha   90.00
_cell.angle_beta   90.00
_cell.angle_gamma   90.00
#
_symmetry.space_group_name_H-M   'P 1'
#
loop_
_entity.id
_entity.type
_entity.pdbx_description
1 polymer ?
#
loop_
_entity_poly.entity_id
_entity_poly.type
_entity_poly.pdbx_seq_one_letter_code
_entity_poly.pdbx_strand_id
1 'polypeptide(L)'
;MQNKKNLIITSFVLSIILMINIPANAAVDTCIGNNFEQQAPVPDVQLPTVTIESMTSVNEGETIILTANATVDTQNNGIASFFWCVQGATLEPEPASPDYRTVRFTAPFLSSAGNGKARVAVQVGDDLGYVDIAVIIIDITPNPNDTDKDGLPDDWEMQYFGSLSQDGTGDFDGDGYSDLEEYENSTDPADPNDTPVTQITCTFSVPSAYPTIQEAINAAFTAGGGQVCVSKGTYVENITIKQGVWLTSTSKDPADTIIDGNGIHDVVVIHGSDTGGIMGFTIQNSQPNGNFAGIKCEGNETLTIANCIIKNNNHGINFGGNSKPLIVNNVITDNTGDGIHSNGNAPGMIYNNIIVNNCGKGISYNGQFTLSVGYNNIWGNDGKKNCNVNLDDDSSINDDSDSDDNSKDDVSEDDASKDDDSSSDDNSKDDVSREDNDDDSEDDISEDKNKNDKEDRSARAKPENTGSGKDSLPGIDNISADPLFAAPDTGNYHLNPGSPCIDTGKPEYTDKDNSRSDMGVYGGTWENLISPDPAVVESSSLAVSLDFGEADLAVYDNEDRECSRETCRIPGAAFKHENGKQTVTLPQVSSGTYRSVIKGRNDSTCALTVSVFKNGKEISSETREIKVNKHKVKKAELPLLFPGQQPDFIFCQEDTPRKPDGTLLEQDLTGDNQVNIIDIMKIAPRWGAKKGDLNYDEFYDFNENGEIDINDIVKIAGGWFTGE
;
A
#
# COMPACT_ATOMS: atom_id res chain seq x y z
N MET A 1 24.38 18.39 24.93
CA MET A 1 25.46 18.79 23.97
C MET A 1 26.66 17.84 23.97
N GLN A 2 27.14 17.32 25.11
CA GLN A 2 28.26 16.36 25.12
C GLN A 2 27.97 15.09 24.28
N ASN A 3 26.77 14.52 24.35
CA ASN A 3 26.40 13.32 23.58
C ASN A 3 26.51 13.53 22.04
N LYS A 4 26.27 14.75 21.52
CA LYS A 4 26.51 15.08 20.10
C LYS A 4 27.98 15.37 19.75
N LYS A 5 28.89 15.37 20.72
CA LYS A 5 30.35 15.45 20.50
C LYS A 5 31.04 14.10 20.61
N ASN A 6 30.57 13.19 21.46
CA ASN A 6 31.18 11.86 21.61
C ASN A 6 30.84 10.90 20.46
N LEU A 7 29.60 10.96 19.92
CA LEU A 7 29.17 10.16 18.76
C LEU A 7 30.08 10.34 17.53
N ILE A 8 30.68 11.54 17.40
CA ILE A 8 31.63 11.89 16.33
C ILE A 8 33.01 11.23 16.56
N ILE A 9 33.34 10.80 17.77
CA ILE A 9 34.68 10.31 18.14
C ILE A 9 34.80 8.78 17.94
N THR A 10 33.79 7.97 18.29
CA THR A 10 33.88 6.50 18.13
C THR A 10 33.73 6.04 16.69
N SER A 11 32.79 6.62 15.93
CA SER A 11 32.69 6.38 14.48
C SER A 11 34.03 6.69 13.78
N PHE A 12 34.70 7.77 14.17
CA PHE A 12 36.00 8.17 13.63
C PHE A 12 37.12 7.16 13.99
N VAL A 13 37.07 6.51 15.16
CA VAL A 13 38.01 5.44 15.51
C VAL A 13 37.80 4.20 14.65
N LEU A 14 36.55 3.81 14.39
CA LEU A 14 36.25 2.64 13.56
C LEU A 14 36.62 2.88 12.08
N SER A 15 36.27 4.03 11.50
CA SER A 15 36.77 4.42 10.17
C SER A 15 38.29 4.54 10.11
N ILE A 16 38.99 5.00 11.17
CA ILE A 16 40.46 4.96 11.23
C ILE A 16 40.99 3.51 11.16
N ILE A 17 40.35 2.55 11.84
CA ILE A 17 40.73 1.14 11.79
C ILE A 17 40.57 0.58 10.36
N LEU A 18 39.51 0.93 9.64
CA LEU A 18 39.35 0.57 8.23
C LEU A 18 40.41 1.24 7.33
N MET A 19 40.70 2.53 7.54
CA MET A 19 41.66 3.30 6.71
C MET A 19 43.13 2.87 6.84
N ILE A 20 43.53 2.13 7.87
CA ILE A 20 44.94 1.89 8.20
C ILE A 20 45.73 1.04 7.17
N ASN A 21 45.11 0.45 6.12
CA ASN A 21 45.83 -0.48 5.22
C ASN A 21 45.37 -0.64 3.74
N ILE A 22 44.53 0.23 3.15
CA ILE A 22 44.13 0.14 1.71
C ILE A 22 44.10 1.55 1.06
N PRO A 23 44.46 1.71 -0.25
CA PRO A 23 44.44 3.01 -0.95
C PRO A 23 43.06 3.66 -1.10
N ALA A 24 43.07 5.00 -1.22
CA ALA A 24 41.93 5.90 -1.01
C ALA A 24 40.92 6.02 -2.18
N ASN A 25 40.51 4.90 -2.79
CA ASN A 25 39.62 4.88 -3.96
C ASN A 25 38.37 4.00 -3.82
N ALA A 26 38.11 3.42 -2.65
CA ALA A 26 36.84 2.77 -2.33
C ALA A 26 35.81 3.81 -1.85
N ALA A 27 34.55 3.67 -2.29
CA ALA A 27 33.46 4.56 -1.93
C ALA A 27 32.57 3.97 -0.81
N VAL A 28 32.03 4.87 0.01
CA VAL A 28 31.04 4.67 1.09
C VAL A 28 31.45 3.70 2.22
N ASP A 29 31.46 4.23 3.45
CA ASP A 29 31.41 3.45 4.69
C ASP A 29 29.93 3.32 5.11
N THR A 30 29.38 2.11 5.19
CA THR A 30 28.00 1.83 5.64
C THR A 30 28.05 1.18 7.02
N CYS A 31 27.34 1.71 8.02
CA CYS A 31 27.35 1.19 9.40
C CYS A 31 25.95 1.07 10.00
N ILE A 32 25.69 -0.02 10.73
CA ILE A 32 24.39 -0.35 11.33
C ILE A 32 24.54 -0.99 12.73
N GLY A 33 23.50 -0.87 13.56
CA GLY A 33 23.44 -1.46 14.90
C GLY A 33 23.72 -0.50 16.06
N ASN A 34 23.99 -1.06 17.24
CA ASN A 34 24.04 -0.35 18.52
C ASN A 34 25.48 0.04 18.90
N ASN A 35 25.94 1.20 18.40
CA ASN A 35 27.27 1.75 18.69
C ASN A 35 27.50 1.99 20.20
N PHE A 36 28.61 1.49 20.73
CA PHE A 36 28.94 1.53 22.16
C PHE A 36 30.26 2.30 22.46
N GLU A 37 30.26 3.15 23.50
CA GLU A 37 31.46 3.88 23.94
C GLU A 37 32.25 3.07 25.00
N GLN A 38 33.56 2.90 24.79
CA GLN A 38 34.45 2.29 25.78
C GLN A 38 34.63 3.23 27.00
N GLN A 39 34.49 2.67 28.20
CA GLN A 39 34.66 3.38 29.48
C GLN A 39 35.94 2.94 30.21
N ALA A 40 36.22 3.56 31.36
CA ALA A 40 37.43 3.27 32.14
C ALA A 40 37.37 1.86 32.77
N PRO A 41 38.49 1.11 32.81
CA PRO A 41 38.47 -0.30 33.17
C PRO A 41 38.04 -0.54 34.63
N VAL A 42 36.91 -1.23 34.77
CA VAL A 42 36.39 -1.78 36.03
C VAL A 42 37.14 -3.09 36.37
N PRO A 43 37.74 -3.23 37.57
CA PRO A 43 38.38 -4.48 37.98
C PRO A 43 37.42 -5.67 38.03
N ASP A 44 37.97 -6.88 37.86
CA ASP A 44 37.29 -8.17 38.06
C ASP A 44 36.07 -8.47 37.16
N VAL A 45 35.98 -7.82 35.99
CA VAL A 45 34.98 -8.08 34.93
C VAL A 45 35.58 -8.93 33.80
N GLN A 46 34.80 -9.85 33.21
CA GLN A 46 35.19 -10.58 32.00
C GLN A 46 35.05 -9.69 30.75
N LEU A 47 36.15 -9.41 30.06
CA LEU A 47 36.09 -8.64 28.81
C LEU A 47 35.24 -9.35 27.73
N PRO A 48 34.49 -8.60 26.91
CA PRO A 48 33.84 -9.17 25.74
C PRO A 48 34.86 -9.65 24.72
N THR A 49 34.44 -10.57 23.86
CA THR A 49 35.19 -10.96 22.65
C THR A 49 34.23 -11.14 21.48
N VAL A 50 34.66 -10.92 20.25
CA VAL A 50 33.86 -11.17 19.05
C VAL A 50 34.66 -11.82 17.91
N THR A 51 33.97 -12.61 17.10
CA THR A 51 34.43 -13.22 15.86
C THR A 51 33.33 -13.14 14.80
N ILE A 52 33.67 -13.11 13.51
CA ILE A 52 32.70 -13.15 12.40
C ILE A 52 32.76 -14.52 11.74
N GLU A 53 31.61 -15.18 11.64
CA GLU A 53 31.38 -16.35 10.80
C GLU A 53 30.73 -15.91 9.48
N SER A 54 31.42 -16.18 8.37
CA SER A 54 30.95 -15.92 7.00
C SER A 54 31.80 -16.71 5.98
N MET A 55 31.36 -16.72 4.72
CA MET A 55 32.22 -17.05 3.59
C MET A 55 33.28 -15.96 3.38
N THR A 56 34.44 -16.34 2.85
CA THR A 56 35.55 -15.41 2.54
C THR A 56 35.56 -14.95 1.08
N SER A 57 34.64 -15.45 0.27
CA SER A 57 34.38 -14.98 -1.09
C SER A 57 32.89 -15.04 -1.39
N VAL A 58 32.42 -14.15 -2.27
CA VAL A 58 31.03 -13.92 -2.67
C VAL A 58 31.04 -13.34 -4.09
N ASN A 59 30.00 -13.53 -4.90
CA ASN A 59 29.91 -12.85 -6.20
C ASN A 59 29.49 -11.39 -6.02
N GLU A 60 29.68 -10.57 -7.06
CA GLU A 60 29.07 -9.24 -7.13
C GLU A 60 27.53 -9.32 -7.21
N GLY A 61 26.83 -8.32 -6.68
CA GLY A 61 25.38 -8.30 -6.53
C GLY A 61 24.81 -9.27 -5.46
N GLU A 62 25.53 -10.35 -5.14
CA GLU A 62 25.07 -11.39 -4.22
C GLU A 62 24.95 -10.90 -2.76
N THR A 63 23.82 -11.22 -2.11
CA THR A 63 23.56 -10.93 -0.70
C THR A 63 23.76 -12.18 0.17
N ILE A 64 24.59 -12.06 1.22
CA ILE A 64 24.86 -13.13 2.20
C ILE A 64 24.64 -12.65 3.64
N ILE A 65 24.36 -13.59 4.55
CA ILE A 65 24.23 -13.29 5.99
C ILE A 65 25.60 -13.43 6.66
N LEU A 66 26.03 -12.38 7.37
CA LEU A 66 27.19 -12.39 8.25
C LEU A 66 26.73 -12.63 9.70
N THR A 67 27.43 -13.49 10.44
CA THR A 67 27.11 -13.80 11.86
C THR A 67 28.24 -13.37 12.78
N ALA A 68 27.94 -12.61 13.83
CA ALA A 68 28.90 -12.29 14.88
C ALA A 68 28.73 -13.25 16.08
N ASN A 69 29.75 -14.04 16.37
CA ASN A 69 29.83 -14.87 17.56
C ASN A 69 30.66 -14.19 18.63
N ALA A 70 29.99 -13.80 19.72
CA ALA A 70 30.55 -13.00 20.80
C ALA A 70 30.32 -13.59 22.20
N THR A 71 31.19 -13.23 23.14
CA THR A 71 31.08 -13.50 24.57
C THR A 71 30.97 -12.18 25.35
N VAL A 72 30.24 -12.15 26.46
CA VAL A 72 30.11 -11.00 27.39
C VAL A 72 30.08 -11.47 28.84
N ASP A 73 30.25 -10.57 29.82
CA ASP A 73 30.17 -10.93 31.25
C ASP A 73 28.73 -11.13 31.74
N THR A 74 28.19 -12.32 31.47
CA THR A 74 26.85 -12.72 31.93
C THR A 74 26.75 -12.89 33.45
N GLN A 75 27.86 -12.89 34.21
CA GLN A 75 27.81 -12.93 35.69
C GLN A 75 27.51 -11.55 36.28
N ASN A 76 27.87 -10.49 35.56
CA ASN A 76 27.59 -9.08 35.89
C ASN A 76 26.41 -8.50 35.06
N ASN A 77 25.56 -9.35 34.49
CA ASN A 77 24.42 -9.00 33.62
C ASN A 77 24.79 -8.26 32.32
N GLY A 78 26.01 -8.41 31.79
CA GLY A 78 26.38 -7.80 30.51
C GLY A 78 25.60 -8.38 29.33
N ILE A 79 25.15 -7.51 28.43
CA ILE A 79 24.34 -7.86 27.24
C ILE A 79 25.12 -7.47 25.98
N ALA A 80 25.23 -8.40 25.03
CA ALA A 80 25.96 -8.17 23.79
C ALA A 80 25.21 -7.17 22.88
N SER A 81 25.79 -5.98 22.68
CA SER A 81 25.35 -4.99 21.70
C SER A 81 26.29 -4.97 20.50
N PHE A 82 25.77 -5.27 19.31
CA PHE A 82 26.57 -5.36 18.07
C PHE A 82 26.47 -4.07 17.25
N PHE A 83 27.60 -3.61 16.71
CA PHE A 83 27.70 -2.50 15.77
C PHE A 83 28.61 -2.88 14.60
N TRP A 84 28.07 -2.89 13.39
CA TRP A 84 28.78 -3.28 12.18
C TRP A 84 29.14 -2.07 11.32
N CYS A 85 30.26 -2.15 10.62
CA CYS A 85 30.62 -1.24 9.55
C CYS A 85 31.20 -2.02 8.37
N VAL A 86 30.90 -1.59 7.16
CA VAL A 86 31.49 -2.09 5.91
C VAL A 86 32.04 -0.93 5.09
N GLN A 87 33.05 -1.21 4.26
CA GLN A 87 33.57 -0.29 3.25
C GLN A 87 33.62 -1.00 1.90
N GLY A 88 33.07 -0.35 0.87
CA GLY A 88 32.96 -0.91 -0.47
C GLY A 88 31.98 -2.08 -0.57
N ALA A 89 30.85 -2.00 0.12
CA ALA A 89 29.66 -2.85 0.01
C ALA A 89 28.50 -2.26 0.85
N THR A 90 27.32 -2.89 0.81
CA THR A 90 26.15 -2.49 1.62
C THR A 90 25.94 -3.44 2.79
N LEU A 91 25.42 -2.92 3.91
CA LEU A 91 24.96 -3.70 5.07
C LEU A 91 23.50 -3.34 5.41
N GLU A 92 22.68 -4.35 5.65
CA GLU A 92 21.29 -4.21 6.13
C GLU A 92 21.05 -5.04 7.41
N PRO A 93 20.07 -4.66 8.25
CA PRO A 93 19.64 -5.51 9.36
C PRO A 93 19.08 -6.84 8.83
N GLU A 94 19.40 -7.97 9.47
CA GLU A 94 18.69 -9.22 9.24
C GLU A 94 17.43 -9.24 10.13
N PRO A 95 16.19 -9.28 9.59
CA PRO A 95 14.97 -9.28 10.39
C PRO A 95 14.88 -10.41 11.43
N ALA A 96 15.54 -11.55 11.20
CA ALA A 96 15.64 -12.64 12.18
C ALA A 96 16.58 -12.34 13.37
N SER A 97 17.33 -11.23 13.35
CA SER A 97 18.31 -10.84 14.37
C SER A 97 18.26 -9.32 14.67
N PRO A 98 17.17 -8.82 15.30
CA PRO A 98 17.00 -7.39 15.62
C PRO A 98 18.00 -6.86 16.67
N ASP A 99 18.79 -7.74 17.28
CA ASP A 99 19.96 -7.42 18.11
C ASP A 99 21.24 -7.11 17.30
N TYR A 100 21.17 -7.21 15.96
CA TYR A 100 22.29 -7.09 15.01
C TYR A 100 23.37 -8.18 15.20
N ARG A 101 23.05 -9.31 15.82
CA ARG A 101 23.97 -10.45 15.93
C ARG A 101 24.23 -11.11 14.56
N THR A 102 23.28 -11.05 13.65
CA THR A 102 23.49 -11.25 12.22
C THR A 102 23.07 -10.03 11.41
N VAL A 103 23.71 -9.83 10.26
CA VAL A 103 23.40 -8.74 9.30
C VAL A 103 23.49 -9.26 7.88
N ARG A 104 22.73 -8.65 6.96
CA ARG A 104 22.86 -8.92 5.53
C ARG A 104 23.98 -8.05 4.97
N PHE A 105 24.81 -8.64 4.12
CA PHE A 105 25.86 -8.00 3.35
C PHE A 105 25.54 -8.19 1.88
N THR A 106 25.57 -7.11 1.09
CA THR A 106 25.36 -7.17 -0.37
C THR A 106 26.62 -6.66 -1.06
N ALA A 107 27.20 -7.49 -1.92
CA ALA A 107 28.40 -7.14 -2.68
C ALA A 107 28.08 -6.11 -3.78
N PRO A 108 28.95 -5.09 -4.01
CA PRO A 108 28.78 -4.17 -5.12
C PRO A 108 29.22 -4.80 -6.45
N PHE A 109 28.69 -4.28 -7.55
CA PHE A 109 29.19 -4.51 -8.90
C PHE A 109 30.60 -3.93 -9.10
N LEU A 110 31.43 -4.62 -9.88
CA LEU A 110 32.86 -4.38 -10.01
C LEU A 110 33.20 -3.63 -11.30
N SER A 111 33.29 -2.30 -11.19
CA SER A 111 33.64 -1.35 -12.27
C SER A 111 35.02 -1.54 -12.97
N SER A 112 35.69 -2.69 -12.81
CA SER A 112 36.81 -3.12 -13.65
C SER A 112 37.10 -4.62 -13.50
N ALA A 113 37.56 -5.26 -14.59
CA ALA A 113 37.86 -6.70 -14.63
C ALA A 113 38.96 -7.14 -13.63
N GLY A 114 38.54 -7.63 -12.47
CA GLY A 114 39.37 -8.19 -11.40
C GLY A 114 38.52 -8.64 -10.22
N ASN A 115 39.13 -9.10 -9.12
CA ASN A 115 38.40 -9.37 -7.88
C ASN A 115 38.33 -8.09 -7.02
N GLY A 116 37.13 -7.74 -6.56
CA GLY A 116 36.93 -6.74 -5.52
C GLY A 116 37.29 -7.25 -4.13
N LYS A 117 37.29 -6.34 -3.15
CA LYS A 117 37.46 -6.67 -1.72
C LYS A 117 36.64 -5.73 -0.86
N ALA A 118 35.64 -6.27 -0.16
CA ALA A 118 34.95 -5.54 0.90
C ALA A 118 35.68 -5.74 2.24
N ARG A 119 35.67 -4.71 3.09
CA ARG A 119 36.13 -4.80 4.49
C ARG A 119 34.94 -4.70 5.41
N VAL A 120 34.70 -5.73 6.22
CA VAL A 120 33.66 -5.72 7.25
C VAL A 120 34.30 -5.74 8.62
N ALA A 121 33.86 -4.85 9.50
CA ALA A 121 34.18 -4.83 10.92
C ALA A 121 32.89 -5.00 11.74
N VAL A 122 33.00 -5.73 12.85
CA VAL A 122 31.98 -5.73 13.92
C VAL A 122 32.64 -5.36 15.24
N GLN A 123 32.00 -4.46 15.95
CA GLN A 123 32.27 -4.11 17.34
C GLN A 123 31.20 -4.75 18.22
N VAL A 124 31.58 -5.26 19.39
CA VAL A 124 30.63 -5.71 20.43
C VAL A 124 30.93 -5.01 21.74
N GLY A 125 29.90 -4.43 22.36
CA GLY A 125 29.89 -3.95 23.74
C GLY A 125 29.05 -4.82 24.67
N ASP A 126 29.18 -4.63 25.99
CA ASP A 126 28.60 -5.49 27.02
C ASP A 126 27.76 -4.76 28.10
N ASP A 127 27.32 -3.54 27.84
CA ASP A 127 26.71 -2.58 28.81
C ASP A 127 27.58 -2.17 30.02
N LEU A 128 28.66 -2.90 30.32
CA LEU A 128 29.59 -2.64 31.42
C LEU A 128 30.75 -1.71 31.00
N GLY A 129 30.78 -1.30 29.74
CA GLY A 129 31.68 -0.29 29.20
C GLY A 129 32.94 -0.85 28.54
N TYR A 130 33.01 -2.15 28.28
CA TYR A 130 34.07 -2.74 27.48
C TYR A 130 33.60 -2.99 26.04
N VAL A 131 34.57 -3.04 25.11
CA VAL A 131 34.32 -3.33 23.70
C VAL A 131 35.44 -4.18 23.11
N ASP A 132 35.09 -5.07 22.18
CA ASP A 132 36.02 -5.81 21.32
C ASP A 132 35.64 -5.64 19.84
N ILE A 133 36.58 -5.85 18.91
CA ILE A 133 36.40 -5.61 17.47
C ILE A 133 37.01 -6.74 16.63
N ALA A 134 36.19 -7.38 15.79
CA ALA A 134 36.64 -8.30 14.75
C ALA A 134 36.54 -7.64 13.37
N VAL A 135 37.46 -8.01 12.46
CA VAL A 135 37.50 -7.52 11.08
C VAL A 135 37.77 -8.68 10.13
N ILE A 136 37.00 -8.78 9.05
CA ILE A 136 37.24 -9.69 7.93
C ILE A 136 37.40 -8.93 6.62
N ILE A 137 37.96 -9.62 5.63
CA ILE A 137 37.95 -9.21 4.22
C ILE A 137 37.16 -10.27 3.47
N ILE A 138 36.19 -9.83 2.66
CA ILE A 138 35.43 -10.69 1.76
C ILE A 138 35.91 -10.38 0.34
N ASP A 139 36.36 -11.41 -0.38
CA ASP A 139 36.79 -11.30 -1.77
C ASP A 139 35.58 -11.36 -2.70
N ILE A 140 35.34 -10.29 -3.44
CA ILE A 140 34.22 -10.20 -4.39
C ILE A 140 34.72 -10.75 -5.73
N THR A 141 34.12 -11.83 -6.20
CA THR A 141 34.37 -12.38 -7.54
C THR A 141 33.39 -11.80 -8.54
N PRO A 142 33.80 -11.56 -9.80
CA PRO A 142 32.85 -11.21 -10.84
C PRO A 142 31.79 -12.30 -11.02
N ASN A 143 30.55 -11.90 -11.30
CA ASN A 143 29.43 -12.81 -11.53
C ASN A 143 29.76 -13.70 -12.75
N PRO A 144 29.68 -15.04 -12.65
CA PRO A 144 29.97 -15.94 -13.76
C PRO A 144 28.90 -15.93 -14.87
N ASN A 145 27.74 -15.28 -14.62
CA ASN A 145 26.63 -15.12 -15.55
C ASN A 145 26.50 -13.65 -16.03
N ASP A 146 27.58 -12.88 -15.97
CA ASP A 146 27.75 -11.54 -16.53
C ASP A 146 29.11 -11.56 -17.27
N THR A 147 29.06 -11.54 -18.59
CA THR A 147 30.23 -11.75 -19.46
C THR A 147 30.97 -10.44 -19.76
N ASP A 148 30.25 -9.32 -19.88
CA ASP A 148 30.71 -7.99 -20.36
C ASP A 148 31.09 -7.05 -19.21
N LYS A 149 30.35 -7.11 -18.10
CA LYS A 149 30.64 -6.54 -16.77
C LYS A 149 30.32 -5.06 -16.62
N ASP A 150 29.12 -4.73 -17.05
CA ASP A 150 28.38 -3.50 -16.77
C ASP A 150 27.43 -3.63 -15.56
N GLY A 151 26.93 -4.84 -15.28
CA GLY A 151 26.05 -5.16 -14.16
C GLY A 151 24.74 -5.84 -14.57
N LEU A 152 24.46 -6.00 -15.86
CA LEU A 152 23.34 -6.77 -16.36
C LEU A 152 23.68 -8.28 -16.48
N PRO A 153 22.77 -9.22 -16.16
CA PRO A 153 23.03 -10.64 -16.37
C PRO A 153 22.88 -11.07 -17.84
N ASP A 154 23.75 -11.98 -18.30
CA ASP A 154 23.76 -12.55 -19.65
C ASP A 154 22.36 -13.03 -20.09
N ASP A 155 21.68 -13.79 -19.24
CA ASP A 155 20.35 -14.37 -19.53
C ASP A 155 19.24 -13.30 -19.60
N TRP A 156 19.42 -12.12 -18.95
CA TRP A 156 18.47 -11.01 -18.96
C TRP A 156 18.65 -10.16 -20.23
N GLU A 157 19.88 -9.74 -20.55
CA GLU A 157 20.16 -9.08 -21.83
C GLU A 157 19.77 -9.93 -23.04
N MET A 158 20.05 -11.24 -23.00
CA MET A 158 19.66 -12.17 -24.06
C MET A 158 18.14 -12.40 -24.15
N GLN A 159 17.37 -12.10 -23.09
CA GLN A 159 15.91 -12.13 -23.10
C GLN A 159 15.32 -10.87 -23.74
N TYR A 160 15.77 -9.68 -23.34
CA TYR A 160 15.16 -8.40 -23.72
C TYR A 160 15.79 -7.77 -24.98
N PHE A 161 17.12 -7.70 -25.04
CA PHE A 161 17.85 -7.10 -26.17
C PHE A 161 18.31 -8.13 -27.22
N GLY A 162 18.50 -9.38 -26.81
CA GLY A 162 18.96 -10.49 -27.66
C GLY A 162 20.46 -10.45 -27.97
N SER A 163 21.23 -9.59 -27.31
CA SER A 163 22.69 -9.52 -27.38
C SER A 163 23.28 -8.84 -26.16
N LEU A 164 24.40 -9.39 -25.66
CA LEU A 164 25.24 -8.77 -24.65
C LEU A 164 25.88 -7.52 -25.25
N SER A 165 25.42 -6.33 -24.84
CA SER A 165 25.77 -5.05 -25.48
C SER A 165 25.22 -3.78 -24.83
N GLN A 166 24.24 -3.85 -23.92
CA GLN A 166 23.74 -2.66 -23.23
C GLN A 166 24.52 -2.49 -21.94
N ASP A 167 25.21 -1.36 -21.76
CA ASP A 167 26.08 -1.16 -20.60
C ASP A 167 25.35 -0.73 -19.32
N GLY A 168 24.05 -1.07 -19.22
CA GLY A 168 23.15 -0.63 -18.15
C GLY A 168 22.82 0.87 -18.15
N THR A 169 23.53 1.70 -18.94
CA THR A 169 23.36 3.16 -18.97
C THR A 169 22.55 3.66 -20.18
N GLY A 170 22.00 2.74 -20.98
CA GLY A 170 21.01 3.04 -21.99
C GLY A 170 19.62 3.30 -21.39
N ASP A 171 18.71 3.65 -22.29
CA ASP A 171 17.28 3.90 -22.13
C ASP A 171 16.70 3.32 -23.44
N PHE A 172 16.44 2.01 -23.45
CA PHE A 172 16.29 1.26 -24.71
C PHE A 172 14.97 1.53 -25.43
N ASP A 173 13.89 1.82 -24.70
CA ASP A 173 12.58 2.12 -25.28
C ASP A 173 12.19 3.62 -25.29
N GLY A 174 12.82 4.45 -24.45
CA GLY A 174 12.63 5.90 -24.39
C GLY A 174 11.65 6.40 -23.31
N ASP A 175 11.35 5.62 -22.27
CA ASP A 175 10.48 6.05 -21.16
C ASP A 175 11.13 7.09 -20.22
N GLY A 176 12.47 7.06 -20.11
CA GLY A 176 13.29 7.99 -19.34
C GLY A 176 13.94 7.42 -18.07
N TYR A 177 13.80 6.12 -17.79
CA TYR A 177 14.66 5.37 -16.85
C TYR A 177 15.83 4.70 -17.61
N SER A 178 16.75 4.06 -16.89
CA SER A 178 17.88 3.35 -17.51
C SER A 178 17.76 1.83 -17.41
N ASP A 179 18.33 1.11 -18.40
CA ASP A 179 18.26 -0.35 -18.51
C ASP A 179 18.64 -1.07 -17.18
N LEU A 180 19.58 -0.49 -16.42
CA LEU A 180 19.97 -0.98 -15.09
C LEU A 180 18.94 -0.67 -13.99
N GLU A 181 18.35 0.52 -13.96
CA GLU A 181 17.26 0.85 -13.02
C GLU A 181 16.05 -0.06 -13.25
N GLU A 182 15.81 -0.46 -14.50
CA GLU A 182 14.76 -1.39 -14.88
C GLU A 182 15.03 -2.83 -14.45
N TYR A 183 16.26 -3.32 -14.69
CA TYR A 183 16.73 -4.58 -14.13
C TYR A 183 16.57 -4.62 -12.59
N GLU A 184 17.00 -3.57 -11.89
CA GLU A 184 16.87 -3.45 -10.43
C GLU A 184 15.41 -3.40 -9.95
N ASN A 185 14.48 -2.81 -10.73
CA ASN A 185 13.06 -2.72 -10.36
C ASN A 185 12.19 -3.88 -10.88
N SER A 186 12.76 -4.78 -11.69
CA SER A 186 12.09 -5.90 -12.37
C SER A 186 11.02 -5.46 -13.37
N THR A 187 11.41 -4.56 -14.27
CA THR A 187 10.63 -4.13 -15.44
C THR A 187 11.21 -4.64 -16.77
N ASP A 188 10.45 -4.51 -17.85
CA ASP A 188 10.79 -4.87 -19.22
C ASP A 188 11.33 -3.64 -19.98
N PRO A 189 12.65 -3.53 -20.21
CA PRO A 189 13.27 -2.34 -20.83
C PRO A 189 12.96 -2.18 -22.33
N ALA A 190 12.04 -2.99 -22.86
CA ALA A 190 11.55 -2.91 -24.23
C ALA A 190 10.05 -2.55 -24.33
N ASP A 191 9.38 -2.25 -23.21
CA ASP A 191 8.00 -1.73 -23.18
C ASP A 191 7.89 -0.43 -22.35
N PRO A 192 7.77 0.76 -23.00
CA PRO A 192 7.81 2.08 -22.35
C PRO A 192 6.53 2.44 -21.58
N ASN A 193 5.82 1.41 -21.11
CA ASN A 193 4.67 1.45 -20.24
C ASN A 193 4.91 0.63 -18.95
N ASP A 194 5.96 -0.19 -18.90
CA ASP A 194 6.43 -0.94 -17.73
C ASP A 194 7.46 -0.12 -16.94
N THR A 195 7.14 1.11 -16.59
CA THR A 195 8.14 2.04 -16.04
C THR A 195 8.51 1.68 -14.59
N PRO A 196 9.78 1.79 -14.14
CA PRO A 196 10.15 1.68 -12.74
C PRO A 196 9.32 2.58 -11.82
N VAL A 197 8.45 1.95 -11.01
CA VAL A 197 7.45 2.65 -10.20
C VAL A 197 8.10 3.73 -9.33
N THR A 198 7.72 5.01 -9.55
CA THR A 198 8.26 6.16 -8.80
C THR A 198 8.29 5.85 -7.29
N GLN A 199 9.50 5.76 -6.72
CA GLN A 199 9.72 5.26 -5.36
C GLN A 199 8.78 5.93 -4.36
N ILE A 200 7.85 5.14 -3.80
CA ILE A 200 6.92 5.58 -2.76
C ILE A 200 7.77 6.13 -1.62
N THR A 201 7.69 7.43 -1.34
CA THR A 201 8.45 8.05 -0.24
C THR A 201 7.87 7.62 1.10
N CYS A 202 8.28 6.44 1.55
CA CYS A 202 7.84 5.72 2.73
C CYS A 202 8.30 6.38 4.04
N THR A 203 7.70 7.54 4.34
CA THR A 203 7.94 8.31 5.58
C THR A 203 7.58 7.52 6.85
N PHE A 204 6.68 6.54 6.75
CA PHE A 204 6.34 5.61 7.83
C PHE A 204 6.75 4.18 7.45
N SER A 205 8.06 3.95 7.32
CA SER A 205 8.63 2.65 6.93
C SER A 205 8.90 1.71 8.11
N VAL A 206 8.59 0.43 7.92
CA VAL A 206 8.76 -0.66 8.89
C VAL A 206 9.69 -1.72 8.28
N PRO A 207 10.73 -2.22 8.99
CA PRO A 207 11.13 -1.86 10.36
C PRO A 207 12.03 -0.62 10.45
N SER A 208 12.37 0.02 9.32
CA SER A 208 13.50 0.96 9.19
C SER A 208 13.32 2.32 9.90
N ALA A 209 12.10 2.85 9.98
CA ALA A 209 11.79 4.06 10.76
C ALA A 209 11.01 3.74 12.05
N TYR A 210 10.23 2.65 12.04
CA TYR A 210 9.41 2.19 13.17
C TYR A 210 9.58 0.67 13.33
N PRO A 211 9.89 0.15 14.54
CA PRO A 211 10.17 -1.28 14.74
C PRO A 211 8.92 -2.18 14.70
N THR A 212 7.71 -1.61 14.72
CA THR A 212 6.43 -2.33 14.64
C THR A 212 5.46 -1.63 13.69
N ILE A 213 4.56 -2.41 13.08
CA ILE A 213 3.51 -1.91 12.19
C ILE A 213 2.57 -0.98 12.98
N GLN A 214 2.19 -1.36 14.20
CA GLN A 214 1.26 -0.55 14.98
C GLN A 214 1.84 0.83 15.37
N GLU A 215 3.15 0.96 15.63
CA GLU A 215 3.78 2.26 15.87
C GLU A 215 3.81 3.15 14.61
N ALA A 216 4.09 2.58 13.44
CA ALA A 216 4.04 3.32 12.18
C ALA A 216 2.62 3.84 11.87
N ILE A 217 1.59 3.01 12.06
CA ILE A 217 0.18 3.43 11.93
C ILE A 217 -0.17 4.56 12.91
N ASN A 218 0.34 4.49 14.15
CA ASN A 218 0.13 5.55 15.15
C ASN A 218 0.80 6.87 14.75
N ALA A 219 1.99 6.82 14.16
CA ALA A 219 2.69 7.99 13.64
C ALA A 219 1.99 8.59 12.41
N ALA A 220 1.64 7.77 11.40
CA ALA A 220 0.92 8.19 10.21
C ALA A 220 -0.41 8.89 10.56
N PHE A 221 -1.22 8.28 11.43
CA PHE A 221 -2.46 8.90 11.91
C PHE A 221 -2.21 10.24 12.63
N THR A 222 -1.14 10.35 13.42
CA THR A 222 -0.78 11.59 14.13
C THR A 222 -0.31 12.70 13.19
N ALA A 223 0.19 12.35 11.99
CA ALA A 223 0.54 13.28 10.92
C ALA A 223 -0.66 13.70 10.04
N GLY A 224 -1.87 13.16 10.28
CA GLY A 224 -3.08 13.42 9.49
C GLY A 224 -3.47 12.29 8.52
N GLY A 225 -2.77 11.16 8.54
CA GLY A 225 -2.92 10.04 7.60
C GLY A 225 -1.65 9.81 6.79
N GLY A 226 -1.73 8.91 5.81
CA GLY A 226 -0.64 8.61 4.87
C GLY A 226 -0.29 7.12 4.77
N GLN A 227 0.78 6.86 4.02
CA GLN A 227 1.24 5.54 3.63
C GLN A 227 2.21 4.94 4.67
N VAL A 228 1.86 3.79 5.24
CA VAL A 228 2.75 2.94 6.03
C VAL A 228 3.28 1.83 5.12
N CYS A 229 4.59 1.82 4.91
CA CYS A 229 5.26 0.83 4.08
C CYS A 229 5.92 -0.24 4.93
N VAL A 230 5.67 -1.51 4.64
CA VAL A 230 6.21 -2.65 5.40
C VAL A 230 7.13 -3.47 4.51
N SER A 231 8.36 -3.67 4.98
CA SER A 231 9.36 -4.52 4.33
C SER A 231 9.01 -6.00 4.46
N LYS A 232 9.57 -6.86 3.59
CA LYS A 232 9.40 -8.32 3.73
C LYS A 232 9.87 -8.86 5.07
N GLY A 233 9.11 -9.80 5.63
CA GLY A 233 9.29 -10.33 6.97
C GLY A 233 7.99 -10.82 7.61
N THR A 234 8.10 -11.41 8.80
CA THR A 234 6.95 -11.87 9.60
C THR A 234 6.78 -10.99 10.83
N TYR A 235 5.64 -10.32 10.92
CA TYR A 235 5.27 -9.38 11.97
C TYR A 235 4.23 -10.01 12.88
N VAL A 236 4.66 -10.43 14.07
CA VAL A 236 3.80 -11.08 15.07
C VAL A 236 3.06 -10.01 15.88
N GLU A 237 2.03 -9.43 15.28
CA GLU A 237 1.25 -8.31 15.80
C GLU A 237 -0.27 -8.52 15.57
N ASN A 238 -1.10 -8.05 16.51
CA ASN A 238 -2.52 -7.79 16.27
C ASN A 238 -2.69 -6.27 16.10
N ILE A 239 -2.97 -5.79 14.90
CA ILE A 239 -2.91 -4.37 14.54
C ILE A 239 -4.28 -3.72 14.35
N THR A 240 -4.35 -2.41 14.56
CA THR A 240 -5.51 -1.56 14.29
C THR A 240 -5.14 -0.45 13.32
N ILE A 241 -5.63 -0.56 12.07
CA ILE A 241 -5.56 0.49 11.05
C ILE A 241 -6.60 1.58 11.38
N LYS A 242 -6.21 2.84 11.14
CA LYS A 242 -6.99 4.04 11.45
C LYS A 242 -7.38 4.79 10.18
N GLN A 243 -8.43 5.62 10.27
CA GLN A 243 -8.84 6.53 9.19
C GLN A 243 -7.64 7.32 8.62
N GLY A 244 -7.61 7.50 7.30
CA GLY A 244 -6.54 8.18 6.57
C GLY A 244 -5.24 7.39 6.43
N VAL A 245 -5.11 6.21 7.06
CA VAL A 245 -3.90 5.38 6.97
C VAL A 245 -4.07 4.24 5.97
N TRP A 246 -3.07 4.10 5.11
CA TRP A 246 -2.91 2.99 4.18
C TRP A 246 -1.72 2.13 4.59
N LEU A 247 -1.87 0.82 4.53
CA LEU A 247 -0.81 -0.15 4.87
C LEU A 247 -0.44 -0.92 3.60
N THR A 248 0.84 -0.93 3.21
CA THR A 248 1.28 -1.58 1.96
C THR A 248 2.62 -2.30 2.13
N SER A 249 2.68 -3.54 1.63
CA SER A 249 3.92 -4.31 1.51
C SER A 249 4.80 -3.76 0.39
N THR A 250 6.10 -3.65 0.63
CA THR A 250 7.07 -3.22 -0.40
C THR A 250 7.64 -4.37 -1.24
N SER A 251 7.33 -5.63 -0.93
CA SER A 251 7.98 -6.78 -1.59
C SER A 251 7.44 -7.13 -2.99
N LYS A 252 6.35 -6.50 -3.44
CA LYS A 252 5.56 -6.85 -4.65
C LYS A 252 4.96 -8.29 -4.66
N ASP A 253 5.45 -9.22 -3.84
CA ASP A 253 4.82 -10.52 -3.53
C ASP A 253 4.15 -10.51 -2.14
N PRO A 254 2.84 -10.79 -2.02
CA PRO A 254 2.15 -10.90 -0.74
C PRO A 254 2.52 -12.14 0.11
N ALA A 255 3.25 -13.11 -0.43
CA ALA A 255 3.80 -14.22 0.35
C ALA A 255 4.95 -13.80 1.28
N ASP A 256 5.69 -12.74 0.91
CA ASP A 256 6.92 -12.27 1.56
C ASP A 256 6.68 -11.44 2.83
N THR A 257 5.53 -10.77 2.94
CA THR A 257 5.20 -9.85 4.04
C THR A 257 3.99 -10.37 4.81
N ILE A 258 4.25 -10.94 6.00
CA ILE A 258 3.29 -11.71 6.78
C ILE A 258 2.93 -10.95 8.05
N ILE A 259 1.63 -10.75 8.32
CA ILE A 259 1.11 -10.32 9.62
C ILE A 259 0.50 -11.56 10.31
N ASP A 260 0.99 -11.88 11.51
CA ASP A 260 0.66 -13.10 12.23
C ASP A 260 0.02 -12.77 13.60
N GLY A 261 -1.26 -13.08 13.75
CA GLY A 261 -2.03 -12.79 14.95
C GLY A 261 -1.79 -13.75 16.12
N ASN A 262 -0.89 -14.74 15.97
CA ASN A 262 -0.44 -15.68 16.99
C ASN A 262 -1.57 -16.44 17.74
N GLY A 263 -2.74 -16.57 17.12
CA GLY A 263 -3.94 -17.18 17.71
C GLY A 263 -4.62 -16.36 18.83
N ILE A 264 -4.28 -15.08 19.01
CA ILE A 264 -4.70 -14.29 20.17
C ILE A 264 -6.02 -13.56 19.94
N HIS A 265 -6.17 -12.78 18.86
CA HIS A 265 -7.35 -11.95 18.55
C HIS A 265 -7.58 -11.88 17.03
N ASP A 266 -8.36 -10.90 16.54
CA ASP A 266 -8.33 -10.48 15.14
C ASP A 266 -6.88 -10.10 14.74
N VAL A 267 -6.45 -10.38 13.51
CA VAL A 267 -5.06 -10.05 13.07
C VAL A 267 -4.97 -8.57 12.69
N VAL A 268 -5.90 -8.11 11.83
CA VAL A 268 -6.02 -6.72 11.39
C VAL A 268 -7.43 -6.23 11.68
N VAL A 269 -7.58 -5.21 12.51
CA VAL A 269 -8.83 -4.45 12.68
C VAL A 269 -8.72 -3.14 11.90
N ILE A 270 -9.76 -2.76 11.16
CA ILE A 270 -9.80 -1.49 10.42
C ILE A 270 -10.97 -0.64 10.95
N HIS A 271 -10.63 0.51 11.53
CA HIS A 271 -11.57 1.48 12.09
C HIS A 271 -11.50 2.81 11.34
N GLY A 272 -12.64 3.32 10.86
CA GLY A 272 -12.68 4.62 10.20
C GLY A 272 -14.06 5.23 9.92
N SER A 273 -14.02 6.53 9.63
CA SER A 273 -15.08 7.36 9.03
C SER A 273 -14.73 7.86 7.63
N ASP A 274 -13.52 7.57 7.16
CA ASP A 274 -12.87 8.11 5.97
C ASP A 274 -12.00 7.02 5.34
N THR A 275 -11.42 7.31 4.17
CA THR A 275 -10.60 6.37 3.38
C THR A 275 -9.41 5.78 4.14
N GLY A 276 -9.08 4.53 3.83
CA GLY A 276 -7.91 3.80 4.32
C GLY A 276 -7.95 2.36 3.81
N GLY A 277 -6.87 1.59 4.00
CA GLY A 277 -6.82 0.23 3.47
C GLY A 277 -5.56 -0.55 3.79
N ILE A 278 -5.53 -1.79 3.32
CA ILE A 278 -4.42 -2.73 3.43
C ILE A 278 -4.20 -3.43 2.08
N MET A 279 -2.95 -3.49 1.62
CA MET A 279 -2.58 -4.14 0.37
C MET A 279 -1.25 -4.90 0.42
N GLY A 280 -1.23 -6.11 -0.12
CA GLY A 280 0.02 -6.82 -0.40
C GLY A 280 0.53 -7.74 0.72
N PHE A 281 -0.34 -8.25 1.61
CA PHE A 281 0.07 -9.00 2.80
C PHE A 281 -0.46 -10.44 2.84
N THR A 282 0.31 -11.34 3.42
CA THR A 282 -0.24 -12.55 4.04
C THR A 282 -0.76 -12.20 5.42
N ILE A 283 -1.98 -12.63 5.77
CA ILE A 283 -2.63 -12.31 7.04
C ILE A 283 -3.17 -13.61 7.63
N GLN A 284 -2.60 -14.02 8.77
CA GLN A 284 -2.82 -15.37 9.30
C GLN A 284 -2.90 -15.47 10.83
N ASN A 285 -3.43 -16.61 11.29
CA ASN A 285 -3.49 -17.02 12.70
C ASN A 285 -4.28 -16.06 13.61
N SER A 286 -5.49 -15.66 13.21
CA SER A 286 -6.45 -15.07 14.15
C SER A 286 -6.83 -16.03 15.28
N GLN A 287 -7.50 -15.55 16.33
CA GLN A 287 -8.04 -16.42 17.38
C GLN A 287 -8.98 -17.50 16.78
N PRO A 288 -8.72 -18.81 16.97
CA PRO A 288 -9.40 -19.88 16.23
C PRO A 288 -10.85 -20.14 16.68
N ASN A 289 -11.26 -19.61 17.83
CA ASN A 289 -12.60 -19.79 18.40
C ASN A 289 -13.27 -18.44 18.61
N GLY A 290 -14.52 -18.27 18.17
CA GLY A 290 -15.31 -17.04 18.33
C GLY A 290 -15.77 -16.47 16.99
N ASN A 291 -15.83 -15.15 16.88
CA ASN A 291 -16.18 -14.42 15.65
C ASN A 291 -15.02 -13.49 15.22
N PHE A 292 -13.80 -14.03 15.30
CA PHE A 292 -12.55 -13.32 14.99
C PHE A 292 -12.14 -13.58 13.52
N ALA A 293 -11.36 -12.67 12.95
CA ALA A 293 -10.96 -12.74 11.55
C ALA A 293 -9.49 -12.42 11.29
N GLY A 294 -9.01 -12.78 10.09
CA GLY A 294 -7.78 -12.22 9.53
C GLY A 294 -7.90 -10.70 9.38
N ILE A 295 -8.96 -10.23 8.70
CA ILE A 295 -9.31 -8.81 8.64
C ILE A 295 -10.73 -8.58 9.16
N LYS A 296 -10.87 -7.60 10.06
CA LYS A 296 -12.16 -7.17 10.60
C LYS A 296 -12.43 -5.69 10.30
N CYS A 297 -13.56 -5.39 9.66
CA CYS A 297 -13.96 -4.01 9.35
C CYS A 297 -15.09 -3.53 10.27
N GLU A 298 -14.82 -2.47 11.03
CA GLU A 298 -15.78 -1.83 11.94
C GLU A 298 -15.76 -0.31 11.74
N GLY A 299 -16.71 0.22 10.94
CA GLY A 299 -16.81 1.67 10.71
C GLY A 299 -18.03 2.12 9.91
N ASN A 300 -17.93 3.31 9.34
CA ASN A 300 -18.87 3.82 8.33
C ASN A 300 -18.10 4.09 7.02
N GLU A 301 -18.54 3.44 5.94
CA GLU A 301 -18.11 3.67 4.56
C GLU A 301 -16.74 3.07 4.15
N THR A 302 -16.07 3.62 3.12
CA THR A 302 -15.22 2.84 2.19
C THR A 302 -13.79 2.58 2.65
N LEU A 303 -13.43 1.30 2.68
CA LEU A 303 -12.11 0.77 3.05
C LEU A 303 -11.65 -0.23 1.99
N THR A 304 -10.35 -0.28 1.66
CA THR A 304 -9.82 -1.18 0.62
C THR A 304 -9.03 -2.35 1.22
N ILE A 305 -9.34 -3.56 0.76
CA ILE A 305 -8.60 -4.80 1.04
C ILE A 305 -8.21 -5.38 -0.33
N ALA A 306 -6.93 -5.26 -0.69
CA ALA A 306 -6.42 -5.63 -2.01
C ALA A 306 -5.19 -6.56 -1.92
N ASN A 307 -4.98 -7.42 -2.92
CA ASN A 307 -3.76 -8.23 -3.09
C ASN A 307 -3.25 -8.88 -1.79
N CYS A 308 -4.15 -9.46 -0.97
CA CYS A 308 -3.78 -10.16 0.27
C CYS A 308 -4.02 -11.68 0.19
N ILE A 309 -3.20 -12.44 0.91
CA ILE A 309 -3.35 -13.88 1.16
C ILE A 309 -3.89 -14.07 2.58
N ILE A 310 -5.19 -14.33 2.72
CA ILE A 310 -5.87 -14.37 4.02
C ILE A 310 -6.17 -15.83 4.38
N LYS A 311 -5.34 -16.40 5.26
CA LYS A 311 -5.29 -17.86 5.50
C LYS A 311 -5.11 -18.27 6.96
N ASN A 312 -5.54 -19.47 7.33
CA ASN A 312 -5.38 -20.02 8.69
C ASN A 312 -5.98 -19.14 9.81
N ASN A 313 -6.98 -18.32 9.48
CA ASN A 313 -7.76 -17.56 10.46
C ASN A 313 -9.04 -18.32 10.82
N ASN A 314 -9.83 -17.77 11.74
CA ASN A 314 -11.19 -18.26 11.98
C ASN A 314 -12.10 -17.83 10.81
N HIS A 315 -12.52 -16.57 10.74
CA HIS A 315 -13.01 -16.00 9.48
C HIS A 315 -11.86 -15.41 8.67
N GLY A 316 -11.94 -15.43 7.33
CA GLY A 316 -10.97 -14.72 6.50
C GLY A 316 -11.13 -13.20 6.66
N ILE A 317 -12.24 -12.67 6.15
CA ILE A 317 -12.67 -11.28 6.34
C ILE A 317 -14.03 -11.27 7.07
N ASN A 318 -14.21 -10.37 8.04
CA ASN A 318 -15.47 -10.16 8.75
C ASN A 318 -15.85 -8.67 8.73
N PHE A 319 -17.04 -8.31 8.21
CA PHE A 319 -17.49 -6.92 8.19
C PHE A 319 -18.95 -6.74 8.60
N GLY A 320 -19.21 -5.64 9.34
CA GLY A 320 -20.51 -5.36 9.96
C GLY A 320 -20.87 -3.88 10.00
N GLY A 321 -22.03 -3.57 10.59
CA GLY A 321 -22.52 -2.20 10.73
C GLY A 321 -22.81 -1.54 9.38
N ASN A 322 -22.20 -0.37 9.13
CA ASN A 322 -22.31 0.37 7.86
C ASN A 322 -20.99 0.34 7.06
N SER A 323 -20.10 -0.62 7.36
CA SER A 323 -18.83 -0.79 6.64
C SER A 323 -19.09 -1.13 5.17
N LYS A 324 -18.40 -0.45 4.25
CA LYS A 324 -18.53 -0.67 2.79
C LYS A 324 -17.17 -1.04 2.19
N PRO A 325 -16.60 -2.20 2.55
CA PRO A 325 -15.28 -2.56 2.06
C PRO A 325 -15.31 -2.84 0.55
N LEU A 326 -14.27 -2.41 -0.15
CA LEU A 326 -13.87 -2.96 -1.44
C LEU A 326 -12.89 -4.10 -1.15
N ILE A 327 -13.31 -5.32 -1.44
CA ILE A 327 -12.53 -6.56 -1.30
C ILE A 327 -12.22 -7.03 -2.71
N VAL A 328 -10.97 -6.79 -3.15
CA VAL A 328 -10.56 -6.95 -4.55
C VAL A 328 -9.26 -7.74 -4.67
N ASN A 329 -9.14 -8.64 -5.65
CA ASN A 329 -7.89 -9.37 -5.96
C ASN A 329 -7.24 -10.07 -4.73
N ASN A 330 -8.02 -10.71 -3.85
CA ASN A 330 -7.48 -11.46 -2.71
C ASN A 330 -7.54 -12.98 -2.94
N VAL A 331 -6.65 -13.72 -2.27
CA VAL A 331 -6.80 -15.17 -2.05
C VAL A 331 -7.21 -15.40 -0.60
N ILE A 332 -8.36 -16.04 -0.39
CA ILE A 332 -8.96 -16.28 0.93
C ILE A 332 -9.17 -17.78 1.09
N THR A 333 -8.29 -18.44 1.85
CA THR A 333 -8.20 -19.91 1.86
C THR A 333 -7.89 -20.51 3.22
N ASP A 334 -8.35 -21.73 3.48
CA ASP A 334 -8.00 -22.51 4.67
C ASP A 334 -8.32 -21.81 6.01
N ASN A 335 -9.36 -20.96 6.04
CA ASN A 335 -9.89 -20.38 7.27
C ASN A 335 -10.95 -21.32 7.88
N THR A 336 -11.03 -21.41 9.22
CA THR A 336 -11.84 -22.42 9.93
C THR A 336 -13.34 -22.13 10.00
N GLY A 337 -13.77 -20.93 9.56
CA GLY A 337 -15.14 -20.50 9.39
C GLY A 337 -15.38 -19.98 7.95
N ASP A 338 -16.30 -19.03 7.79
CA ASP A 338 -16.57 -18.41 6.47
C ASP A 338 -15.34 -17.65 5.94
N GLY A 339 -15.06 -17.76 4.64
CA GLY A 339 -14.00 -17.00 3.97
C GLY A 339 -14.26 -15.49 4.03
N ILE A 340 -15.44 -15.04 3.62
CA ILE A 340 -15.95 -13.69 3.87
C ILE A 340 -17.27 -13.79 4.65
N HIS A 341 -17.29 -13.28 5.88
CA HIS A 341 -18.48 -13.14 6.70
C HIS A 341 -18.99 -11.68 6.69
N SER A 342 -20.30 -11.50 6.52
CA SER A 342 -20.92 -10.18 6.51
C SER A 342 -22.28 -10.13 7.20
N ASN A 343 -22.40 -9.25 8.18
CA ASN A 343 -23.63 -8.98 8.94
C ASN A 343 -24.05 -7.49 8.87
N GLY A 344 -23.47 -6.73 7.93
CA GLY A 344 -23.70 -5.29 7.77
C GLY A 344 -24.96 -4.91 6.97
N ASN A 345 -25.49 -3.72 7.26
CA ASN A 345 -26.62 -3.10 6.56
C ASN A 345 -26.16 -2.15 5.44
N ALA A 346 -24.96 -2.36 4.90
CA ALA A 346 -24.42 -1.59 3.79
C ALA A 346 -23.82 -2.52 2.71
N PRO A 347 -23.88 -2.14 1.42
CA PRO A 347 -23.31 -2.94 0.35
C PRO A 347 -21.78 -2.84 0.37
N GLY A 348 -21.11 -3.94 0.70
CA GLY A 348 -19.70 -4.15 0.33
C GLY A 348 -19.57 -4.50 -1.17
N MET A 349 -18.37 -4.29 -1.71
CA MET A 349 -17.98 -4.62 -3.07
C MET A 349 -16.97 -5.77 -3.03
N ILE A 350 -17.26 -6.88 -3.71
CA ILE A 350 -16.46 -8.12 -3.67
C ILE A 350 -16.19 -8.58 -5.10
N TYR A 351 -14.95 -8.39 -5.57
CA TYR A 351 -14.54 -8.56 -6.96
C TYR A 351 -13.21 -9.29 -7.10
N ASN A 352 -13.03 -10.12 -8.14
CA ASN A 352 -11.74 -10.73 -8.50
C ASN A 352 -11.08 -11.57 -7.39
N ASN A 353 -11.78 -11.98 -6.34
CA ASN A 353 -11.19 -12.79 -5.27
C ASN A 353 -11.24 -14.29 -5.64
N ILE A 354 -10.23 -15.05 -5.22
CA ILE A 354 -10.29 -16.52 -5.17
C ILE A 354 -10.55 -16.93 -3.72
N ILE A 355 -11.71 -17.55 -3.47
CA ILE A 355 -12.20 -17.90 -2.14
C ILE A 355 -12.44 -19.41 -2.10
N VAL A 356 -11.49 -20.15 -1.52
CA VAL A 356 -11.43 -21.62 -1.66
C VAL A 356 -11.04 -22.34 -0.37
N ASN A 357 -11.38 -23.61 -0.23
CA ASN A 357 -10.98 -24.47 0.90
C ASN A 357 -11.33 -23.94 2.32
N ASN A 358 -12.21 -22.94 2.44
CA ASN A 358 -12.65 -22.44 3.75
C ASN A 358 -13.66 -23.42 4.36
N CYS A 359 -13.65 -23.57 5.68
CA CYS A 359 -14.46 -24.56 6.38
C CYS A 359 -15.94 -24.17 6.54
N GLY A 360 -16.22 -22.86 6.58
CA GLY A 360 -17.56 -22.32 6.40
C GLY A 360 -17.85 -22.01 4.92
N LYS A 361 -18.78 -21.09 4.66
CA LYS A 361 -19.11 -20.68 3.29
C LYS A 361 -17.97 -19.84 2.68
N GLY A 362 -17.87 -19.83 1.36
CA GLY A 362 -16.97 -18.89 0.67
C GLY A 362 -17.36 -17.44 0.98
N ILE A 363 -18.61 -17.06 0.72
CA ILE A 363 -19.18 -15.77 1.15
C ILE A 363 -20.50 -16.03 1.89
N SER A 364 -20.64 -15.39 3.06
CA SER A 364 -21.77 -15.52 3.98
C SER A 364 -22.35 -14.12 4.26
N TYR A 365 -23.64 -13.91 3.98
CA TYR A 365 -24.27 -12.59 4.11
C TYR A 365 -25.64 -12.69 4.80
N ASN A 366 -25.82 -11.92 5.88
CA ASN A 366 -27.02 -11.90 6.72
C ASN A 366 -27.62 -10.48 6.88
N GLY A 367 -27.30 -9.54 5.99
CA GLY A 367 -27.71 -8.13 6.10
C GLY A 367 -29.03 -7.78 5.37
N GLN A 368 -29.53 -6.55 5.60
CA GLN A 368 -30.82 -6.07 5.06
C GLN A 368 -30.78 -5.59 3.59
N PHE A 369 -29.61 -5.51 2.96
CA PHE A 369 -29.42 -4.96 1.62
C PHE A 369 -28.90 -6.05 0.66
N THR A 370 -28.29 -5.68 -0.47
CA THR A 370 -27.63 -6.63 -1.38
C THR A 370 -26.16 -6.24 -1.51
N LEU A 371 -25.25 -7.21 -1.36
CA LEU A 371 -23.83 -7.00 -1.66
C LEU A 371 -23.61 -6.84 -3.17
N SER A 372 -22.59 -6.07 -3.54
CA SER A 372 -22.15 -5.95 -4.93
C SER A 372 -21.06 -6.99 -5.17
N VAL A 373 -21.44 -8.16 -5.70
CA VAL A 373 -20.54 -9.32 -5.88
C VAL A 373 -20.46 -9.68 -7.36
N GLY A 374 -19.25 -9.89 -7.88
CA GLY A 374 -19.05 -10.45 -9.22
C GLY A 374 -17.59 -10.78 -9.53
N TYR A 375 -17.37 -11.56 -10.57
CA TYR A 375 -16.03 -11.94 -11.06
C TYR A 375 -15.11 -12.56 -9.97
N ASN A 376 -15.67 -13.31 -9.01
CA ASN A 376 -14.89 -14.08 -8.03
C ASN A 376 -14.90 -15.56 -8.38
N ASN A 377 -13.85 -16.30 -8.02
CA ASN A 377 -13.89 -17.77 -7.97
C ASN A 377 -14.21 -18.23 -6.56
N ILE A 378 -15.30 -18.99 -6.39
CA ILE A 378 -15.75 -19.49 -5.09
C ILE A 378 -15.91 -21.01 -5.19
N TRP A 379 -14.98 -21.78 -4.62
CA TRP A 379 -14.87 -23.21 -4.90
C TRP A 379 -14.31 -24.04 -3.73
N GLY A 380 -14.94 -25.17 -3.44
CA GLY A 380 -14.43 -26.12 -2.44
C GLY A 380 -14.53 -25.61 -0.99
N ASN A 381 -15.46 -24.71 -0.71
CA ASN A 381 -15.79 -24.28 0.65
C ASN A 381 -16.85 -25.24 1.26
N ASP A 382 -17.37 -24.95 2.47
CA ASP A 382 -18.29 -25.84 3.23
C ASP A 382 -17.68 -27.26 3.46
N GLY A 383 -16.34 -27.34 3.38
CA GLY A 383 -15.60 -28.57 3.07
C GLY A 383 -14.79 -29.11 4.24
N LYS A 384 -15.32 -30.11 4.95
CA LYS A 384 -14.77 -30.74 6.18
C LYS A 384 -13.35 -31.36 6.11
N LYS A 385 -12.57 -31.16 5.04
CA LYS A 385 -11.26 -31.81 4.82
C LYS A 385 -10.08 -31.17 5.56
N ASN A 386 -10.03 -29.84 5.66
CA ASN A 386 -8.95 -29.12 6.36
C ASN A 386 -9.35 -28.63 7.76
N CYS A 387 -10.60 -28.88 8.16
CA CYS A 387 -11.22 -28.38 9.40
C CYS A 387 -10.80 -29.16 10.66
N ASN A 388 -9.51 -29.47 10.79
CA ASN A 388 -8.96 -30.33 11.83
C ASN A 388 -8.75 -29.58 13.16
N VAL A 389 -9.82 -28.97 13.67
CA VAL A 389 -9.99 -28.82 15.11
C VAL A 389 -10.07 -30.21 15.73
N ASN A 390 -9.34 -30.45 16.83
CA ASN A 390 -9.41 -31.71 17.57
C ASN A 390 -10.78 -31.82 18.27
N LEU A 391 -11.77 -32.34 17.56
CA LEU A 391 -13.06 -32.75 18.11
C LEU A 391 -13.00 -34.20 18.59
N ASP A 392 -12.11 -34.45 19.54
CA ASP A 392 -12.23 -35.55 20.50
C ASP A 392 -13.34 -35.21 21.52
N ASP A 393 -14.58 -35.04 21.05
CA ASP A 393 -15.75 -35.17 21.93
C ASP A 393 -16.99 -35.68 21.17
N ASP A 394 -17.55 -36.77 21.68
CA ASP A 394 -18.69 -37.49 21.11
C ASP A 394 -20.00 -36.90 21.63
N SER A 395 -20.67 -36.08 20.83
CA SER A 395 -22.12 -35.89 20.97
C SER A 395 -22.82 -35.58 19.65
N SER A 396 -23.67 -36.51 19.23
CA SER A 396 -24.69 -36.30 18.20
C SER A 396 -25.74 -35.26 18.61
N ILE A 397 -26.25 -34.50 17.65
CA ILE A 397 -27.69 -34.15 17.55
C ILE A 397 -28.01 -33.82 16.07
N ASN A 398 -29.28 -34.02 15.70
CA ASN A 398 -29.72 -34.26 14.33
C ASN A 398 -29.90 -33.01 13.45
N ASP A 399 -30.14 -33.27 12.16
CA ASP A 399 -30.84 -32.42 11.19
C ASP A 399 -32.23 -31.92 11.65
N ASP A 400 -32.87 -31.16 10.75
CA ASP A 400 -34.27 -30.70 10.74
C ASP A 400 -34.67 -29.60 11.74
N SER A 401 -34.71 -28.34 11.23
CA SER A 401 -36.01 -27.79 10.78
C SER A 401 -35.87 -26.43 10.08
N ASP A 402 -36.49 -26.31 8.91
CA ASP A 402 -36.95 -25.02 8.39
C ASP A 402 -38.12 -24.51 9.27
N SER A 403 -38.20 -23.20 9.53
CA SER A 403 -39.47 -22.56 9.90
C SER A 403 -39.49 -21.08 9.52
N ASP A 404 -40.22 -20.76 8.46
CA ASP A 404 -40.60 -19.38 8.13
C ASP A 404 -41.55 -18.76 9.17
N ASP A 405 -41.43 -17.44 9.31
CA ASP A 405 -42.48 -16.45 9.59
C ASP A 405 -43.83 -16.94 10.19
N ASN A 406 -44.10 -16.61 11.46
CA ASN A 406 -45.09 -15.54 11.68
C ASN A 406 -45.12 -14.86 13.05
N SER A 407 -45.56 -13.60 13.01
CA SER A 407 -46.05 -12.82 14.15
C SER A 407 -47.39 -13.34 14.69
N LYS A 408 -47.55 -13.33 16.03
CA LYS A 408 -48.65 -12.65 16.77
C LYS A 408 -48.66 -12.93 18.28
N ASP A 409 -48.72 -11.84 19.04
CA ASP A 409 -49.70 -11.55 20.09
C ASP A 409 -50.25 -12.68 21.00
N ASP A 410 -49.65 -12.76 22.20
CA ASP A 410 -50.31 -12.46 23.49
C ASP A 410 -51.26 -13.50 24.18
N VAL A 411 -51.23 -13.45 25.53
CA VAL A 411 -52.19 -13.97 26.54
C VAL A 411 -52.27 -15.49 26.89
N SER A 412 -51.88 -15.78 28.14
CA SER A 412 -52.38 -16.78 29.14
C SER A 412 -52.33 -18.32 28.94
N GLU A 413 -51.64 -18.97 29.91
CA GLU A 413 -52.14 -19.95 30.91
C GLU A 413 -52.87 -21.27 30.53
N ASP A 414 -52.82 -22.19 31.51
CA ASP A 414 -53.68 -23.36 31.80
C ASP A 414 -53.65 -24.65 30.93
N ASP A 415 -52.75 -25.55 31.36
CA ASP A 415 -53.05 -26.78 32.12
C ASP A 415 -53.83 -27.97 31.49
N ALA A 416 -53.56 -29.14 32.07
CA ALA A 416 -54.45 -30.30 32.19
C ALA A 416 -54.92 -31.08 30.93
N SER A 417 -53.99 -31.82 30.35
CA SER A 417 -53.99 -33.31 30.39
C SER A 417 -54.97 -34.15 29.51
N LYS A 418 -54.65 -35.46 29.40
CA LYS A 418 -55.54 -36.62 29.09
C LYS A 418 -55.94 -36.87 27.63
N ASP A 419 -56.26 -38.10 27.21
CA ASP A 419 -55.98 -39.46 27.76
C ASP A 419 -56.14 -40.50 26.63
N ASP A 420 -55.63 -41.71 26.86
CA ASP A 420 -56.16 -43.04 26.47
C ASP A 420 -56.40 -43.49 25.00
N ASP A 421 -55.85 -44.69 24.75
CA ASP A 421 -56.48 -45.88 24.14
C ASP A 421 -56.78 -46.05 22.63
N SER A 422 -55.78 -46.63 21.97
CA SER A 422 -55.76 -48.07 21.58
C SER A 422 -56.62 -48.63 20.41
N SER A 423 -55.96 -49.51 19.62
CA SER A 423 -56.57 -50.60 18.81
C SER A 423 -57.47 -50.14 17.63
N SER A 424 -57.89 -50.91 16.62
CA SER A 424 -57.71 -52.30 16.12
C SER A 424 -58.20 -52.30 14.63
N ASP A 425 -57.94 -53.25 13.72
CA ASP A 425 -57.12 -54.48 13.67
C ASP A 425 -56.80 -54.87 12.19
N ASP A 426 -56.31 -56.10 11.97
CA ASP A 426 -56.57 -56.95 10.79
C ASP A 426 -55.96 -56.64 9.39
N ASN A 427 -54.90 -57.42 9.08
CA ASN A 427 -54.87 -58.47 8.05
C ASN A 427 -55.01 -58.21 6.53
N SER A 428 -54.14 -58.92 5.80
CA SER A 428 -54.38 -59.59 4.49
C SER A 428 -54.52 -58.71 3.23
N LYS A 429 -54.18 -59.14 2.01
CA LYS A 429 -53.18 -60.08 1.46
C LYS A 429 -53.35 -60.09 -0.08
N ASP A 430 -52.36 -60.59 -0.81
CA ASP A 430 -52.41 -60.94 -2.24
C ASP A 430 -52.63 -59.71 -3.18
N ASP A 431 -52.06 -59.61 -4.38
CA ASP A 431 -52.10 -60.53 -5.52
C ASP A 431 -50.78 -60.52 -6.36
N VAL A 432 -50.66 -61.34 -7.42
CA VAL A 432 -49.41 -61.65 -8.14
C VAL A 432 -49.55 -61.63 -9.68
N SER A 433 -48.65 -60.92 -10.38
CA SER A 433 -48.28 -61.12 -11.81
C SER A 433 -46.85 -60.55 -12.02
N ARG A 434 -45.84 -61.18 -12.65
CA ARG A 434 -45.74 -61.94 -13.94
C ARG A 434 -45.72 -61.04 -15.18
N GLU A 435 -44.95 -61.27 -16.26
CA GLU A 435 -43.85 -62.21 -16.66
C GLU A 435 -43.23 -61.57 -17.95
N ASP A 436 -41.93 -61.47 -18.33
CA ASP A 436 -40.59 -61.77 -17.77
C ASP A 436 -39.51 -60.86 -18.50
N ASN A 437 -38.33 -61.39 -18.86
CA ASN A 437 -37.21 -60.87 -19.72
C ASN A 437 -36.02 -60.12 -19.04
N ASP A 438 -34.99 -60.88 -18.63
CA ASP A 438 -33.66 -61.04 -19.29
C ASP A 438 -32.92 -59.75 -19.79
N ASP A 439 -31.60 -59.57 -19.61
CA ASP A 439 -30.50 -60.54 -19.87
C ASP A 439 -29.19 -60.17 -19.08
N ASP A 440 -28.34 -61.18 -18.78
CA ASP A 440 -26.87 -61.23 -18.52
C ASP A 440 -26.04 -60.01 -17.97
N SER A 441 -24.99 -60.14 -17.15
CA SER A 441 -24.31 -61.26 -16.42
C SER A 441 -23.26 -60.65 -15.45
N GLU A 442 -23.25 -60.90 -14.14
CA GLU A 442 -22.55 -61.98 -13.35
C GLU A 442 -21.03 -61.78 -13.05
N ASP A 443 -20.57 -62.42 -11.95
CA ASP A 443 -19.22 -62.50 -11.34
C ASP A 443 -18.53 -61.16 -10.94
N ASP A 444 -18.36 -60.76 -9.67
CA ASP A 444 -18.20 -61.42 -8.35
C ASP A 444 -16.85 -62.15 -8.09
N ILE A 445 -16.26 -61.87 -6.91
CA ILE A 445 -15.30 -62.64 -6.08
C ILE A 445 -14.69 -61.73 -5.00
N SER A 446 -14.46 -62.28 -3.80
CA SER A 446 -14.10 -61.57 -2.57
C SER A 446 -12.73 -61.99 -1.96
N GLU A 447 -12.42 -61.43 -0.78
CA GLU A 447 -11.46 -61.89 0.24
C GLU A 447 -9.93 -61.60 0.12
N ASP A 448 -9.55 -60.52 0.84
CA ASP A 448 -8.77 -60.59 2.10
C ASP A 448 -7.21 -60.52 2.10
N LYS A 449 -6.67 -60.07 3.24
CA LYS A 449 -5.29 -60.18 3.79
C LYS A 449 -4.23 -59.17 3.37
N ASN A 450 -4.45 -57.93 3.82
CA ASN A 450 -3.52 -57.14 4.64
C ASN A 450 -2.08 -57.67 4.75
N LYS A 451 -1.12 -56.90 4.21
CA LYS A 451 0.25 -56.82 4.73
C LYS A 451 0.88 -55.47 4.41
N ASN A 452 1.60 -54.92 5.39
CA ASN A 452 2.36 -53.67 5.25
C ASN A 452 3.49 -53.82 4.22
N ASP A 453 3.69 -52.79 3.41
CA ASP A 453 5.01 -52.22 3.14
C ASP A 453 4.89 -50.69 3.01
N LYS A 454 6.01 -49.97 2.87
CA LYS A 454 6.07 -48.50 2.90
C LYS A 454 6.08 -47.89 1.48
N GLU A 455 6.00 -46.55 1.44
CA GLU A 455 5.99 -45.69 0.24
C GLU A 455 4.62 -45.78 -0.47
N ASP A 456 3.89 -44.69 -0.74
CA ASP A 456 4.29 -43.31 -1.10
C ASP A 456 3.41 -42.24 -0.41
N ARG A 457 3.85 -40.97 -0.37
CA ARG A 457 3.08 -39.78 0.06
C ARG A 457 2.91 -38.78 -1.10
N SER A 458 2.38 -39.24 -2.22
CA SER A 458 2.15 -38.40 -3.42
C SER A 458 0.82 -38.70 -4.12
N ALA A 459 -0.30 -38.27 -3.52
CA ALA A 459 -1.63 -38.33 -4.14
C ALA A 459 -2.62 -37.35 -3.50
N ARG A 460 -2.61 -36.07 -3.92
CA ARG A 460 -3.68 -35.11 -3.60
C ARG A 460 -4.95 -35.52 -4.37
N ALA A 461 -5.85 -36.27 -3.71
CA ALA A 461 -7.07 -36.76 -4.33
C ALA A 461 -7.98 -35.59 -4.73
N LYS A 462 -8.40 -35.56 -6.00
CA LYS A 462 -9.28 -34.52 -6.57
C LYS A 462 -10.59 -34.43 -5.76
N PRO A 463 -11.14 -33.22 -5.53
CA PRO A 463 -12.46 -33.09 -4.93
C PRO A 463 -13.54 -33.53 -5.92
N GLU A 464 -14.41 -34.47 -5.50
CA GLU A 464 -15.59 -34.84 -6.26
C GLU A 464 -16.70 -33.80 -6.01
N ASN A 465 -17.11 -33.13 -7.09
CA ASN A 465 -18.10 -32.06 -7.03
C ASN A 465 -19.53 -32.64 -6.92
N THR A 466 -20.03 -32.77 -5.70
CA THR A 466 -21.48 -32.88 -5.45
C THR A 466 -22.11 -31.49 -5.49
N GLY A 467 -22.50 -31.05 -6.69
CA GLY A 467 -22.98 -29.69 -6.98
C GLY A 467 -24.32 -29.33 -6.31
N SER A 468 -24.30 -29.15 -4.99
CA SER A 468 -25.39 -28.52 -4.24
C SER A 468 -25.18 -27.00 -4.23
N GLY A 469 -26.25 -26.22 -4.43
CA GLY A 469 -26.18 -24.75 -4.55
C GLY A 469 -25.94 -24.00 -3.23
N LYS A 470 -24.87 -24.35 -2.50
CA LYS A 470 -24.49 -23.76 -1.21
C LYS A 470 -23.29 -22.80 -1.28
N ASP A 471 -22.41 -22.98 -2.27
CA ASP A 471 -21.15 -22.22 -2.38
C ASP A 471 -21.31 -20.74 -2.76
N SER A 472 -22.42 -20.34 -3.40
CA SER A 472 -22.54 -19.01 -4.02
C SER A 472 -23.69 -18.16 -3.48
N LEU A 473 -23.36 -17.01 -2.90
CA LEU A 473 -24.17 -15.81 -3.12
C LEU A 473 -24.11 -15.49 -4.63
N PRO A 474 -25.26 -15.34 -5.33
CA PRO A 474 -25.25 -15.08 -6.76
C PRO A 474 -24.65 -13.70 -7.05
N GLY A 475 -23.66 -13.67 -7.93
CA GLY A 475 -22.95 -12.47 -8.38
C GLY A 475 -22.69 -12.53 -9.88
N ILE A 476 -22.45 -11.37 -10.51
CA ILE A 476 -22.21 -11.28 -11.97
C ILE A 476 -20.91 -11.99 -12.33
N ASP A 477 -20.97 -12.97 -13.23
CA ASP A 477 -19.81 -13.73 -13.73
C ASP A 477 -18.86 -14.29 -12.63
N ASN A 478 -19.41 -14.60 -11.44
CA ASN A 478 -18.72 -15.46 -10.47
C ASN A 478 -18.54 -16.86 -11.08
N ILE A 479 -17.36 -17.46 -10.88
CA ILE A 479 -17.05 -18.83 -11.27
C ILE A 479 -16.93 -19.74 -10.03
N SER A 480 -17.00 -21.05 -10.24
CA SER A 480 -16.82 -22.05 -9.18
C SER A 480 -16.07 -23.24 -9.75
N ALA A 481 -14.74 -23.16 -9.73
CA ALA A 481 -13.85 -24.16 -10.32
C ALA A 481 -12.50 -24.19 -9.59
N ASP A 482 -11.74 -25.27 -9.76
CA ASP A 482 -10.40 -25.39 -9.20
C ASP A 482 -9.51 -24.26 -9.77
N PRO A 483 -8.93 -23.36 -8.94
CA PRO A 483 -8.07 -22.28 -9.43
C PRO A 483 -6.74 -22.78 -10.02
N LEU A 484 -6.41 -24.07 -9.88
CA LEU A 484 -5.17 -24.67 -10.37
C LEU A 484 -3.92 -23.92 -9.88
N PHE A 485 -3.86 -23.57 -8.59
CA PHE A 485 -2.67 -22.93 -7.98
C PHE A 485 -1.39 -23.77 -8.15
N ALA A 486 -0.25 -23.10 -8.31
CA ALA A 486 1.05 -23.72 -8.53
C ALA A 486 1.52 -24.59 -7.35
N ALA A 487 1.58 -24.04 -6.13
CA ALA A 487 1.92 -24.80 -4.92
C ALA A 487 1.31 -24.14 -3.66
N PRO A 488 -0.03 -24.22 -3.47
CA PRO A 488 -0.71 -23.53 -2.37
C PRO A 488 -0.28 -24.05 -0.99
N ASP A 489 0.10 -25.33 -0.90
CA ASP A 489 0.57 -25.97 0.34
C ASP A 489 1.90 -25.39 0.85
N THR A 490 2.65 -24.70 -0.02
CA THR A 490 3.85 -23.91 0.34
C THR A 490 3.63 -22.41 0.25
N GLY A 491 2.37 -21.97 0.11
CA GLY A 491 1.99 -20.55 0.03
C GLY A 491 2.11 -19.90 -1.37
N ASN A 492 2.43 -20.66 -2.42
CA ASN A 492 2.48 -20.14 -3.78
C ASN A 492 1.10 -20.25 -4.45
N TYR A 493 0.47 -19.10 -4.65
CA TYR A 493 -0.88 -18.95 -5.22
C TYR A 493 -0.88 -18.40 -6.65
N HIS A 494 0.24 -18.46 -7.38
CA HIS A 494 0.24 -18.21 -8.82
C HIS A 494 -0.63 -19.26 -9.53
N LEU A 495 -1.29 -18.86 -10.62
CA LEU A 495 -2.16 -19.72 -11.41
C LEU A 495 -1.33 -20.56 -12.40
N ASN A 496 -1.61 -21.87 -12.51
CA ASN A 496 -1.02 -22.68 -13.57
C ASN A 496 -1.68 -22.35 -14.93
N PRO A 497 -0.95 -22.51 -16.06
CA PRO A 497 -1.53 -22.38 -17.40
C PRO A 497 -2.77 -23.25 -17.60
N GLY A 498 -3.87 -22.63 -18.03
CA GLY A 498 -5.17 -23.29 -18.16
C GLY A 498 -6.05 -23.23 -16.91
N SER A 499 -5.67 -22.47 -15.89
CA SER A 499 -6.56 -22.08 -14.79
C SER A 499 -7.83 -21.38 -15.31
N PRO A 500 -9.02 -21.67 -14.75
CA PRO A 500 -10.25 -20.96 -15.08
C PRO A 500 -10.30 -19.53 -14.50
N CYS A 501 -9.31 -19.15 -13.67
CA CYS A 501 -9.18 -17.81 -13.08
C CYS A 501 -8.35 -16.85 -13.93
N ILE A 502 -7.73 -17.32 -15.02
CA ILE A 502 -6.99 -16.48 -15.96
C ILE A 502 -7.97 -15.70 -16.85
N ASP A 503 -7.66 -14.46 -17.23
CA ASP A 503 -8.42 -13.63 -18.20
C ASP A 503 -9.92 -13.38 -17.81
N THR A 504 -10.30 -13.57 -16.54
CA THR A 504 -11.71 -13.76 -16.13
C THR A 504 -12.24 -12.83 -15.03
N GLY A 505 -11.41 -11.97 -14.44
CA GLY A 505 -11.82 -10.93 -13.49
C GLY A 505 -12.71 -9.83 -14.09
N LYS A 506 -13.00 -8.79 -13.31
CA LYS A 506 -13.82 -7.64 -13.73
C LYS A 506 -13.20 -7.00 -14.99
N PRO A 507 -13.91 -6.88 -16.14
CA PRO A 507 -13.37 -6.35 -17.40
C PRO A 507 -12.86 -4.90 -17.39
N GLU A 508 -12.95 -4.23 -16.25
CA GLU A 508 -12.50 -2.87 -15.99
C GLU A 508 -11.12 -2.82 -15.33
N TYR A 509 -10.56 -3.97 -14.93
CA TYR A 509 -9.20 -4.12 -14.42
C TYR A 509 -8.38 -4.97 -15.39
N THR A 510 -7.09 -4.64 -15.52
CA THR A 510 -6.14 -5.30 -16.42
C THR A 510 -4.91 -5.79 -15.66
N ASP A 511 -4.28 -6.83 -16.18
CA ASP A 511 -2.96 -7.26 -15.73
C ASP A 511 -1.85 -6.47 -16.44
N LYS A 512 -0.59 -6.77 -16.08
CA LYS A 512 0.60 -6.04 -16.53
C LYS A 512 0.77 -6.04 -18.06
N ASP A 513 0.38 -7.13 -18.71
CA ASP A 513 0.43 -7.30 -20.17
C ASP A 513 -0.78 -6.67 -20.91
N ASN A 514 -1.60 -5.88 -20.21
CA ASN A 514 -2.86 -5.33 -20.69
C ASN A 514 -3.93 -6.37 -21.07
N SER A 515 -3.78 -7.64 -20.65
CA SER A 515 -4.86 -8.63 -20.66
C SER A 515 -5.95 -8.28 -19.63
N ARG A 516 -7.04 -9.06 -19.62
CA ARG A 516 -8.13 -8.83 -18.66
C ARG A 516 -7.73 -9.43 -17.31
N SER A 517 -7.81 -8.63 -16.24
CA SER A 517 -7.29 -9.03 -14.93
C SER A 517 -7.67 -10.45 -14.51
N ASP A 518 -6.65 -11.25 -14.17
CA ASP A 518 -6.78 -12.52 -13.48
C ASP A 518 -7.54 -12.36 -12.16
N MET A 519 -8.20 -13.43 -11.70
CA MET A 519 -8.72 -13.49 -10.34
C MET A 519 -7.61 -13.88 -9.36
N GLY A 520 -7.64 -13.31 -8.17
CA GLY A 520 -6.75 -13.66 -7.05
C GLY A 520 -5.61 -12.68 -6.84
N VAL A 521 -4.63 -13.11 -6.06
CA VAL A 521 -3.68 -12.24 -5.35
C VAL A 521 -2.56 -11.65 -6.22
N TYR A 522 -2.35 -12.23 -7.41
CA TYR A 522 -1.41 -11.77 -8.42
C TYR A 522 -2.10 -11.15 -9.65
N GLY A 523 -3.43 -11.07 -9.63
CA GLY A 523 -4.20 -10.33 -10.63
C GLY A 523 -4.22 -8.83 -10.33
N GLY A 524 -4.38 -8.03 -11.36
CA GLY A 524 -4.35 -6.58 -11.39
C GLY A 524 -2.95 -5.99 -11.18
N THR A 525 -2.59 -5.01 -12.00
CA THR A 525 -1.45 -4.13 -11.70
C THR A 525 -1.61 -3.47 -10.33
N TRP A 526 -0.57 -3.46 -9.50
CA TRP A 526 -0.60 -2.86 -8.15
C TRP A 526 -0.98 -1.36 -8.16
N GLU A 527 -0.63 -0.63 -9.20
CA GLU A 527 -0.88 0.81 -9.33
C GLU A 527 -2.37 1.17 -9.50
N ASN A 528 -3.13 0.34 -10.22
CA ASN A 528 -4.60 0.45 -10.35
C ASN A 528 -5.37 0.16 -9.05
N LEU A 529 -4.66 -0.12 -7.94
CA LEU A 529 -5.22 -0.45 -6.62
C LEU A 529 -4.73 0.52 -5.52
N ILE A 530 -3.55 1.13 -5.68
CA ILE A 530 -3.09 2.26 -4.85
C ILE A 530 -3.90 3.53 -5.19
N SER A 531 -4.27 3.70 -6.46
CA SER A 531 -5.38 4.58 -6.84
C SER A 531 -6.71 3.81 -6.75
N PRO A 532 -7.72 4.26 -5.98
CA PRO A 532 -8.98 3.52 -5.86
C PRO A 532 -9.82 3.56 -7.15
N ASP A 533 -9.94 2.39 -7.79
CA ASP A 533 -10.84 2.02 -8.90
C ASP A 533 -10.84 2.96 -10.14
N PRO A 534 -10.05 2.65 -11.19
CA PRO A 534 -10.07 3.36 -12.47
C PRO A 534 -11.44 3.43 -13.19
N ALA A 535 -12.40 2.57 -12.84
CA ALA A 535 -13.76 2.58 -13.38
C ALA A 535 -14.81 3.21 -12.45
N VAL A 536 -14.44 3.48 -11.20
CA VAL A 536 -15.13 4.45 -10.34
C VAL A 536 -14.17 5.60 -10.03
N VAL A 537 -13.78 6.33 -11.08
CA VAL A 537 -13.10 7.63 -10.94
C VAL A 537 -14.00 8.54 -10.11
N GLU A 538 -13.76 8.57 -8.80
CA GLU A 538 -14.44 9.47 -7.88
C GLU A 538 -14.00 10.89 -8.17
N SER A 539 -14.70 11.51 -9.14
CA SER A 539 -14.37 12.81 -9.76
C SER A 539 -14.35 13.92 -8.73
N SER A 540 -13.22 14.00 -8.05
CA SER A 540 -12.89 14.95 -7.02
C SER A 540 -12.56 16.22 -7.75
N SER A 541 -13.48 17.18 -7.69
CA SER A 541 -13.42 18.42 -8.45
C SER A 541 -13.52 19.60 -7.50
N LEU A 542 -12.78 20.67 -7.82
CA LEU A 542 -12.63 21.85 -6.98
C LEU A 542 -13.27 23.04 -7.68
N ALA A 543 -14.22 23.71 -7.03
CA ALA A 543 -14.69 25.02 -7.46
C ALA A 543 -14.16 26.10 -6.52
N VAL A 544 -13.27 26.94 -7.02
CA VAL A 544 -12.88 28.19 -6.36
C VAL A 544 -13.73 29.31 -6.95
N SER A 545 -14.48 30.02 -6.12
CA SER A 545 -15.36 31.10 -6.54
C SER A 545 -15.08 32.40 -5.79
N LEU A 546 -15.22 33.52 -6.48
CA LEU A 546 -15.09 34.86 -5.92
C LEU A 546 -16.34 35.68 -6.25
N ASP A 547 -17.08 36.07 -5.21
CA ASP A 547 -18.24 36.96 -5.35
C ASP A 547 -17.83 38.43 -5.39
N PHE A 548 -18.65 39.22 -6.11
CA PHE A 548 -18.51 40.66 -6.38
C PHE A 548 -17.38 41.03 -7.36
N GLY A 549 -17.79 41.57 -8.52
CA GLY A 549 -16.93 41.86 -9.67
C GLY A 549 -15.98 43.06 -9.56
N GLU A 550 -15.47 43.39 -8.36
CA GLU A 550 -14.47 44.45 -8.12
C GLU A 550 -13.04 43.92 -7.88
N ALA A 551 -12.86 42.60 -8.00
CA ALA A 551 -11.58 41.93 -8.12
C ALA A 551 -11.66 40.82 -9.18
N ASP A 552 -10.51 40.35 -9.64
CA ASP A 552 -10.40 39.23 -10.59
C ASP A 552 -9.77 38.01 -9.93
N LEU A 553 -10.29 36.83 -10.27
CA LEU A 553 -9.84 35.54 -9.75
C LEU A 553 -8.91 34.82 -10.74
N ALA A 554 -7.78 34.34 -10.22
CA ALA A 554 -6.95 33.31 -10.84
C ALA A 554 -6.72 32.15 -9.86
N VAL A 555 -6.61 30.94 -10.38
CA VAL A 555 -6.25 29.73 -9.64
C VAL A 555 -5.08 29.07 -10.34
N TYR A 556 -4.18 28.49 -9.55
CA TYR A 556 -3.02 27.74 -10.00
C TYR A 556 -3.08 26.34 -9.37
N ASP A 557 -2.69 25.34 -10.14
CA ASP A 557 -2.50 23.97 -9.64
C ASP A 557 -1.09 23.76 -9.05
N ASN A 558 -0.83 22.52 -8.65
CA ASN A 558 0.45 22.06 -8.12
C ASN A 558 1.61 22.07 -9.13
N GLU A 559 1.35 22.36 -10.41
CA GLU A 559 2.35 22.57 -11.48
C GLU A 559 2.46 24.05 -11.89
N ASP A 560 1.91 24.97 -11.08
CA ASP A 560 1.85 26.42 -11.35
C ASP A 560 1.14 26.80 -12.67
N ARG A 561 0.28 25.92 -13.21
CA ARG A 561 -0.52 26.21 -14.40
C ARG A 561 -1.72 27.08 -14.01
N GLU A 562 -1.90 28.22 -14.67
CA GLU A 562 -2.99 29.17 -14.36
C GLU A 562 -4.32 28.77 -15.02
N CYS A 563 -5.43 28.97 -14.31
CA CYS A 563 -6.75 29.22 -14.88
C CYS A 563 -7.42 30.48 -14.28
N SER A 564 -7.82 31.40 -15.16
CA SER A 564 -8.35 32.73 -14.83
C SER A 564 -9.18 33.32 -15.98
N ARG A 565 -9.60 34.59 -15.85
CA ARG A 565 -10.23 35.36 -16.94
C ARG A 565 -9.33 35.51 -18.18
N GLU A 566 -8.00 35.37 -18.02
CA GLU A 566 -7.00 35.72 -19.03
C GLU A 566 -6.48 34.51 -19.81
N THR A 567 -6.34 33.37 -19.13
CA THR A 567 -5.82 32.13 -19.69
C THR A 567 -6.32 30.95 -18.86
N CYS A 568 -6.45 29.77 -19.46
CA CYS A 568 -6.67 28.53 -18.73
C CYS A 568 -5.81 27.44 -19.35
N ARG A 569 -4.82 26.97 -18.56
CA ARG A 569 -3.80 25.99 -18.96
C ARG A 569 -3.85 24.70 -18.13
N ILE A 570 -4.53 24.73 -16.98
CA ILE A 570 -4.84 23.53 -16.20
C ILE A 570 -5.73 22.61 -17.06
N PRO A 571 -5.36 21.35 -17.31
CA PRO A 571 -6.14 20.44 -18.16
C PRO A 571 -7.60 20.32 -17.73
N GLY A 572 -8.53 20.50 -18.68
CA GLY A 572 -9.97 20.39 -18.46
C GLY A 572 -10.62 21.48 -17.59
N ALA A 573 -9.84 22.36 -16.96
CA ALA A 573 -10.37 23.42 -16.10
C ALA A 573 -11.18 24.46 -16.89
N ALA A 574 -12.12 25.11 -16.21
CA ALA A 574 -13.00 26.11 -16.79
C ALA A 574 -13.17 27.33 -15.88
N PHE A 575 -12.89 28.52 -16.43
CA PHE A 575 -13.28 29.80 -15.84
C PHE A 575 -14.67 30.22 -16.32
N LYS A 576 -15.53 30.66 -15.39
CA LYS A 576 -16.83 31.26 -15.66
C LYS A 576 -16.98 32.58 -14.91
N HIS A 577 -17.73 33.51 -15.50
CA HIS A 577 -18.17 34.76 -14.87
C HIS A 577 -19.66 34.95 -15.15
N GLU A 578 -20.50 34.77 -14.14
CA GLU A 578 -21.96 34.85 -14.25
C GLU A 578 -22.54 35.62 -13.05
N ASN A 579 -23.49 36.53 -13.30
CA ASN A 579 -24.16 37.34 -12.26
C ASN A 579 -23.23 38.11 -11.28
N GLY A 580 -21.99 38.40 -11.69
CA GLY A 580 -20.99 39.07 -10.84
C GLY A 580 -20.20 38.13 -9.91
N LYS A 581 -20.39 36.81 -10.03
CA LYS A 581 -19.57 35.75 -9.41
C LYS A 581 -18.59 35.21 -10.46
N GLN A 582 -17.33 35.10 -10.07
CA GLN A 582 -16.32 34.34 -10.81
C GLN A 582 -16.23 32.93 -10.23
N THR A 583 -15.97 31.93 -11.07
CA THR A 583 -15.72 30.56 -10.64
C THR A 583 -14.70 29.91 -11.55
N VAL A 584 -13.65 29.34 -10.98
CA VAL A 584 -12.78 28.38 -11.65
C VAL A 584 -13.18 27.00 -11.15
N THR A 585 -13.53 26.11 -12.07
CA THR A 585 -13.76 24.69 -11.80
C THR A 585 -12.59 23.87 -12.33
N LEU A 586 -11.97 23.07 -11.46
CA LEU A 586 -10.99 22.05 -11.80
C LEU A 586 -11.74 20.70 -11.81
N PRO A 587 -11.90 20.00 -12.95
CA PRO A 587 -12.78 18.83 -13.05
C PRO A 587 -12.19 17.56 -12.42
N GLN A 588 -10.89 17.56 -12.16
CA GLN A 588 -10.14 16.57 -11.41
C GLN A 588 -9.10 17.33 -10.58
N VAL A 589 -8.85 16.89 -9.34
CA VAL A 589 -7.73 17.35 -8.51
C VAL A 589 -7.02 16.17 -7.87
N SER A 590 -5.70 16.19 -7.92
CA SER A 590 -4.81 15.31 -7.17
C SER A 590 -4.49 15.89 -5.78
N SER A 591 -3.73 15.14 -4.97
CA SER A 591 -3.04 15.69 -3.80
C SER A 591 -2.01 16.76 -4.21
N GLY A 592 -1.85 17.79 -3.38
CA GLY A 592 -0.92 18.91 -3.61
C GLY A 592 -1.48 20.25 -3.11
N THR A 593 -0.66 21.30 -3.18
CA THR A 593 -1.08 22.65 -2.78
C THR A 593 -1.51 23.46 -3.99
N TYR A 594 -2.81 23.69 -4.11
CA TYR A 594 -3.38 24.62 -5.07
C TYR A 594 -3.26 26.05 -4.54
N ARG A 595 -3.21 27.05 -5.42
CA ARG A 595 -3.10 28.48 -5.04
C ARG A 595 -4.20 29.31 -5.68
N SER A 596 -4.94 30.06 -4.88
CA SER A 596 -5.88 31.06 -5.37
C SER A 596 -5.29 32.47 -5.23
N VAL A 597 -5.53 33.31 -6.24
CA VAL A 597 -4.94 34.65 -6.38
C VAL A 597 -6.03 35.64 -6.75
N ILE A 598 -6.17 36.69 -5.95
CA ILE A 598 -7.24 37.68 -6.07
C ILE A 598 -6.61 39.05 -6.36
N LYS A 599 -6.87 39.58 -7.57
CA LYS A 599 -6.36 40.86 -8.07
C LYS A 599 -7.41 41.96 -7.85
N GLY A 600 -7.20 42.90 -6.92
CA GLY A 600 -8.16 43.96 -6.63
C GLY A 600 -8.22 45.05 -7.70
N ARG A 601 -9.34 45.14 -8.43
CA ARG A 601 -9.61 46.23 -9.41
C ARG A 601 -10.15 47.50 -8.76
N ASN A 602 -10.73 47.40 -7.58
CA ASN A 602 -11.08 48.51 -6.67
C ASN A 602 -10.92 48.09 -5.20
N ASP A 603 -10.93 49.06 -4.28
CA ASP A 603 -11.04 48.78 -2.84
C ASP A 603 -12.43 48.22 -2.53
N SER A 604 -12.51 46.98 -2.05
CA SER A 604 -13.77 46.26 -1.85
C SER A 604 -13.65 45.15 -0.79
N THR A 605 -14.74 44.42 -0.57
CA THR A 605 -14.74 43.15 0.17
C THR A 605 -15.47 42.11 -0.66
N CYS A 606 -14.80 41.01 -0.97
CA CYS A 606 -15.31 39.89 -1.77
C CYS A 606 -15.46 38.66 -0.87
N ALA A 607 -16.37 37.75 -1.22
CA ALA A 607 -16.42 36.44 -0.59
C ALA A 607 -15.67 35.44 -1.47
N LEU A 608 -14.60 34.82 -0.94
CA LEU A 608 -13.94 33.68 -1.57
C LEU A 608 -14.59 32.41 -1.00
N THR A 609 -15.19 31.61 -1.86
CA THR A 609 -15.72 30.28 -1.55
C THR A 609 -14.83 29.24 -2.22
N VAL A 610 -14.45 28.18 -1.50
CA VAL A 610 -13.91 26.97 -2.13
C VAL A 610 -14.78 25.79 -1.75
N SER A 611 -15.23 25.07 -2.76
CA SER A 611 -16.15 23.94 -2.65
C SER A 611 -15.52 22.71 -3.30
N VAL A 612 -15.52 21.59 -2.57
CA VAL A 612 -15.03 20.29 -3.02
C VAL A 612 -16.24 19.42 -3.34
N PHE A 613 -16.22 18.82 -4.53
CA PHE A 613 -17.23 17.91 -5.02
C PHE A 613 -16.60 16.53 -5.20
N LYS A 614 -17.32 15.47 -4.84
CA LYS A 614 -16.97 14.09 -5.17
C LYS A 614 -18.14 13.46 -5.93
N ASN A 615 -17.88 12.87 -7.09
CA ASN A 615 -18.93 12.41 -8.03
C ASN A 615 -19.93 13.52 -8.39
N GLY A 616 -19.45 14.75 -8.56
CA GLY A 616 -20.29 15.93 -8.86
C GLY A 616 -21.20 16.42 -7.72
N LYS A 617 -21.19 15.77 -6.55
CA LYS A 617 -21.92 16.19 -5.35
C LYS A 617 -21.00 17.00 -4.45
N GLU A 618 -21.42 18.19 -4.02
CA GLU A 618 -20.71 18.99 -3.03
C GLU A 618 -20.62 18.22 -1.69
N ILE A 619 -19.40 18.10 -1.15
CA ILE A 619 -19.12 17.38 0.10
C ILE A 619 -18.48 18.27 1.18
N SER A 620 -17.74 19.32 0.78
CA SER A 620 -17.29 20.38 1.69
C SER A 620 -17.28 21.72 0.96
N SER A 621 -17.48 22.80 1.71
CA SER A 621 -17.71 24.15 1.19
C SER A 621 -17.44 25.16 2.28
N GLU A 622 -16.42 26.01 2.11
CA GLU A 622 -16.07 27.05 3.07
C GLU A 622 -15.95 28.40 2.35
N THR A 623 -16.44 29.45 3.01
CA THR A 623 -16.45 30.82 2.49
C THR A 623 -15.82 31.78 3.49
N ARG A 624 -14.91 32.63 3.03
CA ARG A 624 -14.30 33.71 3.84
C ARG A 624 -14.44 35.07 3.15
N GLU A 625 -14.70 36.11 3.94
CA GLU A 625 -14.62 37.49 3.47
C GLU A 625 -13.15 37.92 3.33
N ILE A 626 -12.79 38.42 2.16
CA ILE A 626 -11.46 38.96 1.85
C ILE A 626 -11.59 40.43 1.50
N LYS A 627 -10.85 41.29 2.20
CA LYS A 627 -10.69 42.69 1.81
C LYS A 627 -9.69 42.77 0.67
N VAL A 628 -10.12 43.33 -0.45
CA VAL A 628 -9.29 43.55 -1.64
C VAL A 628 -8.98 45.04 -1.77
N ASN A 629 -7.78 45.36 -2.25
CA ASN A 629 -7.35 46.74 -2.45
C ASN A 629 -6.98 46.98 -3.90
N LYS A 630 -7.21 48.20 -4.38
CA LYS A 630 -6.91 48.57 -5.77
C LYS A 630 -5.43 48.36 -6.09
N HIS A 631 -5.14 47.68 -7.20
CA HIS A 631 -3.79 47.31 -7.64
C HIS A 631 -3.00 46.43 -6.65
N LYS A 632 -3.68 45.69 -5.76
CA LYS A 632 -3.04 44.76 -4.82
C LYS A 632 -3.51 43.33 -5.07
N VAL A 633 -2.64 42.39 -4.69
CA VAL A 633 -2.86 40.94 -4.83
C VAL A 633 -3.01 40.31 -3.45
N LYS A 634 -4.01 39.45 -3.30
CA LYS A 634 -4.14 38.51 -2.18
C LYS A 634 -3.87 37.11 -2.69
N LYS A 635 -3.18 36.28 -1.91
CA LYS A 635 -3.08 34.83 -2.15
C LYS A 635 -3.77 34.07 -1.02
N ALA A 636 -4.27 32.88 -1.32
CA ALA A 636 -4.60 31.86 -0.32
C ALA A 636 -4.15 30.50 -0.84
N GLU A 637 -3.45 29.75 0.00
CA GLU A 637 -2.96 28.40 -0.29
C GLU A 637 -4.01 27.38 0.14
N LEU A 638 -4.22 26.38 -0.71
CA LEU A 638 -5.27 25.37 -0.64
C LEU A 638 -4.61 23.98 -0.72
N PRO A 639 -3.91 23.53 0.33
CA PRO A 639 -3.43 22.16 0.45
C PRO A 639 -4.60 21.17 0.41
N LEU A 640 -4.55 20.25 -0.54
CA LEU A 640 -5.35 19.04 -0.58
C LEU A 640 -4.42 17.86 -0.30
N LEU A 641 -4.53 17.24 0.87
CA LEU A 641 -3.75 16.04 1.20
C LEU A 641 -4.27 14.82 0.43
N PHE A 642 -5.60 14.71 0.27
CA PHE A 642 -6.27 13.69 -0.52
C PHE A 642 -7.40 14.28 -1.38
N PRO A 643 -7.65 13.75 -2.59
CA PRO A 643 -8.84 14.09 -3.36
C PRO A 643 -10.12 13.80 -2.57
N GLY A 644 -10.99 14.81 -2.43
CA GLY A 644 -12.24 14.68 -1.68
C GLY A 644 -12.16 15.04 -0.19
N GLN A 645 -11.01 15.48 0.35
CA GLN A 645 -10.93 16.11 1.67
C GLN A 645 -11.33 17.60 1.60
N GLN A 646 -11.78 18.20 2.71
CA GLN A 646 -11.81 19.67 2.84
C GLN A 646 -10.38 20.24 2.82
N PRO A 647 -10.07 21.25 1.99
CA PRO A 647 -8.76 21.91 2.02
C PRO A 647 -8.58 22.68 3.33
N ASP A 648 -7.41 22.55 3.95
CA ASP A 648 -7.03 23.40 5.08
C ASP A 648 -6.66 24.80 4.56
N PHE A 649 -7.49 25.81 4.85
CA PHE A 649 -7.29 27.17 4.32
C PHE A 649 -6.13 27.90 5.02
N ILE A 650 -4.91 27.66 4.53
CA ILE A 650 -3.70 28.38 4.91
C ILE A 650 -3.69 29.73 4.21
N PHE A 651 -4.41 30.68 4.81
CA PHE A 651 -4.13 32.10 4.61
C PHE A 651 -2.83 32.43 5.34
N CYS A 652 -1.74 32.67 4.60
CA CYS A 652 -0.55 33.29 5.18
C CYS A 652 -0.97 34.59 5.87
N GLN A 653 -0.59 34.76 7.14
CA GLN A 653 -1.04 35.93 7.90
C GLN A 653 -0.58 37.24 7.23
N GLU A 654 -1.55 38.14 7.07
CA GLU A 654 -1.45 39.41 6.37
C GLU A 654 -1.10 39.35 4.86
N ASP A 655 -2.11 38.98 4.07
CA ASP A 655 -2.73 39.91 3.11
C ASP A 655 -1.93 40.43 1.89
N THR A 656 -0.77 39.87 1.58
CA THR A 656 0.04 40.10 0.35
C THR A 656 1.05 38.95 0.25
N PRO A 657 1.56 38.56 -0.94
CA PRO A 657 2.69 37.63 -1.03
C PRO A 657 3.92 38.14 -0.28
N ARG A 658 4.76 37.24 0.24
CA ARG A 658 5.88 37.59 1.13
C ARG A 658 7.08 36.68 0.94
N LYS A 659 8.29 37.23 1.09
CA LYS A 659 9.52 36.45 1.24
C LYS A 659 9.47 35.57 2.50
N PRO A 660 10.30 34.51 2.61
CA PRO A 660 10.40 33.67 3.82
C PRO A 660 10.78 34.42 5.12
N ASP A 661 11.32 35.63 5.02
CA ASP A 661 11.61 36.53 6.16
C ASP A 661 10.40 37.39 6.61
N GLY A 662 9.25 37.28 5.91
CA GLY A 662 8.03 38.03 6.16
C GLY A 662 7.90 39.35 5.39
N THR A 663 8.89 39.75 4.59
CA THR A 663 8.88 40.99 3.79
C THR A 663 7.81 40.93 2.69
N LEU A 664 6.97 41.98 2.62
CA LEU A 664 5.92 42.17 1.61
C LEU A 664 6.49 42.22 0.19
N LEU A 665 5.87 41.48 -0.73
CA LEU A 665 6.13 41.50 -2.17
C LEU A 665 4.90 42.07 -2.88
N GLU A 666 4.81 43.39 -2.96
CA GLU A 666 3.67 44.06 -3.64
C GLU A 666 3.71 43.94 -5.17
N GLN A 667 4.82 43.46 -5.71
CA GLN A 667 5.11 43.28 -7.14
C GLN A 667 4.87 41.84 -7.63
N ASP A 668 4.63 40.89 -6.72
CA ASP A 668 4.23 39.53 -7.06
C ASP A 668 2.76 39.54 -7.55
N LEU A 669 2.57 39.21 -8.83
CA LEU A 669 1.27 39.14 -9.50
C LEU A 669 0.79 37.69 -9.72
N THR A 670 1.55 36.70 -9.25
CA THR A 670 1.29 35.26 -9.38
C THR A 670 0.99 34.57 -8.05
N GLY A 671 1.31 35.21 -6.92
CA GLY A 671 1.26 34.67 -5.57
C GLY A 671 2.33 33.61 -5.27
N ASP A 672 3.32 33.39 -6.16
CA ASP A 672 4.36 32.36 -6.00
C ASP A 672 5.42 32.72 -4.93
N ASN A 673 5.36 33.93 -4.37
CA ASN A 673 6.30 34.52 -3.41
C ASN A 673 7.66 34.91 -4.01
N GLN A 674 7.71 35.10 -5.32
CA GLN A 674 8.85 35.63 -6.05
C GLN A 674 8.45 36.95 -6.75
N VAL A 675 9.44 37.66 -7.29
CA VAL A 675 9.19 38.75 -8.23
C VAL A 675 10.15 38.54 -9.38
N ASN A 676 9.63 38.00 -10.48
CA ASN A 676 10.42 37.44 -11.57
C ASN A 676 9.83 37.81 -12.94
N ILE A 677 10.30 37.16 -14.01
CA ILE A 677 9.86 37.45 -15.38
C ILE A 677 8.38 37.12 -15.62
N ILE A 678 7.79 36.18 -14.88
CA ILE A 678 6.40 35.73 -15.02
C ILE A 678 5.42 36.84 -14.60
N ASP A 679 5.74 37.63 -13.57
CA ASP A 679 4.96 38.81 -13.17
C ASP A 679 4.94 39.87 -14.28
N ILE A 680 6.10 40.10 -14.89
CA ILE A 680 6.25 41.01 -16.04
C ILE A 680 5.50 40.46 -17.26
N MET A 681 5.44 39.14 -17.44
CA MET A 681 4.62 38.51 -18.48
C MET A 681 3.10 38.67 -18.25
N LYS A 682 2.62 39.02 -17.05
CA LYS A 682 1.21 39.39 -16.85
C LYS A 682 0.87 40.76 -17.45
N ILE A 683 1.79 41.73 -17.39
CA ILE A 683 1.58 43.09 -17.93
C ILE A 683 2.00 43.23 -19.40
N ALA A 684 3.01 42.47 -19.86
CA ALA A 684 3.58 42.61 -21.21
C ALA A 684 2.56 42.53 -22.39
N PRO A 685 1.51 41.68 -22.38
CA PRO A 685 0.49 41.64 -23.46
C PRO A 685 -0.38 42.90 -23.56
N ARG A 686 -0.30 43.79 -22.56
CA ARG A 686 -1.12 45.01 -22.41
C ARG A 686 -0.35 46.28 -22.74
N TRP A 687 0.94 46.16 -23.10
CA TRP A 687 1.83 47.29 -23.38
C TRP A 687 1.27 48.27 -24.41
N GLY A 688 1.16 49.55 -24.02
CA GLY A 688 0.65 50.63 -24.87
C GLY A 688 -0.85 50.62 -25.10
N ALA A 689 -1.61 49.74 -24.44
CA ALA A 689 -3.07 49.77 -24.44
C ALA A 689 -3.58 50.97 -23.63
N LYS A 690 -4.61 51.64 -24.14
CA LYS A 690 -5.22 52.85 -23.55
C LYS A 690 -6.65 52.56 -23.13
N LYS A 691 -7.19 53.35 -22.20
CA LYS A 691 -8.53 53.14 -21.62
C LYS A 691 -9.63 53.19 -22.69
N GLY A 692 -10.09 52.01 -23.11
CA GLY A 692 -11.04 51.79 -24.21
C GLY A 692 -10.57 50.76 -25.24
N ASP A 693 -9.29 50.42 -25.27
CA ASP A 693 -8.73 49.34 -26.09
C ASP A 693 -9.10 47.96 -25.52
N LEU A 694 -9.20 46.96 -26.40
CA LEU A 694 -9.75 45.64 -26.07
C LEU A 694 -8.83 44.79 -25.15
N ASN A 695 -7.53 45.14 -25.07
CA ASN A 695 -6.55 44.57 -24.14
C ASN A 695 -6.16 45.53 -22.99
N TYR A 696 -6.83 46.68 -22.84
CA TYR A 696 -6.64 47.53 -21.67
C TYR A 696 -7.29 46.89 -20.44
N ASP A 697 -6.59 46.91 -19.32
CA ASP A 697 -7.03 46.30 -18.07
C ASP A 697 -6.65 47.20 -16.89
N GLU A 698 -7.66 47.74 -16.22
CA GLU A 698 -7.51 48.78 -15.20
C GLU A 698 -6.75 48.31 -13.95
N PHE A 699 -6.55 47.00 -13.77
CA PHE A 699 -5.64 46.49 -12.73
C PHE A 699 -4.17 46.87 -13.00
N TYR A 700 -3.77 47.02 -14.27
CA TYR A 700 -2.38 47.18 -14.69
C TYR A 700 -1.97 48.64 -14.99
N ASP A 701 -2.92 49.59 -15.03
CA ASP A 701 -2.63 51.03 -15.00
C ASP A 701 -2.40 51.47 -13.55
N PHE A 702 -1.25 51.08 -12.99
CA PHE A 702 -0.87 51.38 -11.60
C PHE A 702 -0.69 52.89 -11.34
N ASN A 703 -0.63 53.73 -12.36
CA ASN A 703 -0.41 55.18 -12.25
C ASN A 703 -1.66 56.03 -12.55
N GLU A 704 -2.77 55.38 -12.93
CA GLU A 704 -4.08 55.96 -13.22
C GLU A 704 -4.08 57.02 -14.34
N ASN A 705 -3.17 56.91 -15.31
CA ASN A 705 -3.09 57.86 -16.43
C ASN A 705 -3.99 57.49 -17.63
N GLY A 706 -4.52 56.26 -17.66
CA GLY A 706 -5.34 55.72 -18.74
C GLY A 706 -4.57 55.02 -19.85
N GLU A 707 -3.29 54.69 -19.66
CA GLU A 707 -2.39 54.03 -20.61
C GLU A 707 -1.38 53.14 -19.88
N ILE A 708 -1.27 51.86 -20.28
CA ILE A 708 -0.36 50.90 -19.64
C ILE A 708 1.03 51.08 -20.23
N ASP A 709 1.91 51.81 -19.53
CA ASP A 709 3.19 52.29 -20.07
C ASP A 709 4.44 51.83 -19.28
N ILE A 710 5.61 52.41 -19.59
CA ILE A 710 6.89 52.08 -18.96
C ILE A 710 6.87 52.24 -17.44
N ASN A 711 6.12 53.22 -16.92
CA ASN A 711 6.04 53.52 -15.49
C ASN A 711 5.32 52.39 -14.72
N ASP A 712 4.41 51.68 -15.37
CA ASP A 712 3.65 50.57 -14.78
C ASP A 712 4.47 49.27 -14.82
N ILE A 713 5.16 48.99 -15.94
CA ILE A 713 6.12 47.86 -15.99
C ILE A 713 7.27 48.09 -15.00
N VAL A 714 7.78 49.32 -14.84
CA VAL A 714 8.85 49.64 -13.88
C VAL A 714 8.40 49.47 -12.43
N LYS A 715 7.11 49.62 -12.10
CA LYS A 715 6.61 49.32 -10.74
C LYS A 715 6.71 47.84 -10.37
N ILE A 716 6.46 46.95 -11.32
CA ILE A 716 6.63 45.50 -11.14
C ILE A 716 8.11 45.14 -11.15
N ALA A 717 8.82 45.52 -12.22
CA ALA A 717 10.23 45.20 -12.42
C ALA A 717 11.17 45.79 -11.34
N GLY A 718 10.75 46.86 -10.65
CA GLY A 718 11.47 47.43 -9.51
C GLY A 718 11.66 46.44 -8.36
N GLY A 719 10.76 45.47 -8.16
CA GLY A 719 10.95 44.40 -7.18
C GLY A 719 12.00 43.37 -7.60
N TRP A 720 12.17 43.15 -8.91
CA TRP A 720 13.19 42.23 -9.45
C TRP A 720 14.60 42.83 -9.35
N PHE A 721 14.76 44.12 -9.68
CA PHE A 721 16.06 44.82 -9.67
C PHE A 721 16.51 45.33 -8.28
N THR A 722 15.81 44.99 -7.20
CA THR A 722 16.18 45.37 -5.81
C THR A 722 16.53 44.17 -4.93
N GLY A 723 16.73 42.99 -5.52
CA GLY A 723 17.14 41.76 -4.82
C GLY A 723 18.56 41.28 -5.18
N GLU A 724 19.58 41.93 -4.61
CA GLU A 724 20.90 41.33 -4.28
C GLU A 724 21.11 41.45 -2.76
#